data_AF-A0A2D6BNZ6-F1
#
_entry.id   AF-A0A2D6BNZ6-F1
#
_cell.length_a   1.000
_cell.length_b   1.000
_cell.length_c   1.000
_cell.angle_alpha   90.00
_cell.angle_beta   90.00
_cell.angle_gamma   90.00
#
_symmetry.space_group_name_H-M   'P 1'
#
loop_
_entity.id
_entity.type
_entity.pdbx_description
1 polymer ?
#
loop_
_entity_poly.entity_id
_entity_poly.type
_entity_poly.pdbx_seq_one_letter_code
_entity_poly.pdbx_strand_id
1 'polypeptide(L)'
;MDGEGGAPLPSSDRPTRRVDPGLSWVGFGRFPPLEGIPFPRGRDRVKPAARDADDASGAAPLGAAGRVKAAEARVDEHGRKRPRVLVVDDDEGVRSFLVRGLRREGLEAVEAADGQAGLDGFEERTPELVLLDVQMPKLSGFEVCEAIRGRESGHDVPVVMMTGMDDASAIQRAYDVGATDFITKPINWLILSHRLRYLLRAGSNLQALRRSQERLANAQRLALMGSWQIDFDDGSFSGSDALWEILGVEPQEEPSIQTLAQRIHPDDRGPMLDAYRRCRDGGEPSSVDHRVVRPDGSERILRCQIRMLMDAKGAAAGLEGTLQDMTERKRTEEQVRFLSSHDPLTSLGNRRLFQERLALAIRHARTGDRKVGVLYLDVDHFKRINETFGHSVGDSLLSEVANRLVMSVRGADLVARSDPAWAEQQTAVSRFGGDEFTILIPQLHDEQALAAVARRLLDGLSQPFSLQGHEVVVGGSVGIAVFPSDGNNPEELLRNANSAMYAAKERGRGDYQFYAQSMNELSLRRLILEGKLRKALDASHFELFFQPKLSLESGAITGFEGLLRWDDPELGMVGPCDFIPVAEETGMISRLGAWVIRRACRQVAAWDQNGTCQGSVAVNLSPEQFRQPGLADRILREASEADIDPRRLEFEITESVVLRDTEEVIQQLQAIRAHGMRVALDDFGTGYSSLSYLRKLPVDILKIDRSFIQHIEDKAEDAALTGGIIAMGKALGLRIVAEGAETEGQRDLLTEWQCDEMQGFLFSPAVRAHEAEALWRQGRPARKPGPPGS
;
A
#
# COMPACT_ATOMS: atom_id res chain seq x y z
N MET A 1 -37.61 44.90 43.14
CA MET A 1 -38.78 44.05 42.87
C MET A 1 -38.29 42.63 42.89
N ASP A 2 -38.95 41.86 43.75
CA ASP A 2 -38.70 40.47 44.12
C ASP A 2 -38.87 39.50 42.94
N GLY A 3 -38.34 38.28 43.09
CA GLY A 3 -38.71 37.17 42.19
C GLY A 3 -37.75 35.98 42.15
N GLU A 4 -37.69 35.23 43.25
CA GLU A 4 -37.63 33.75 43.37
C GLU A 4 -36.75 32.88 42.43
N GLY A 5 -35.80 32.15 43.04
CA GLY A 5 -35.92 30.69 43.22
C GLY A 5 -35.50 29.74 42.08
N GLY A 6 -34.27 29.22 42.15
CA GLY A 6 -33.85 28.03 41.39
C GLY A 6 -32.53 27.45 41.93
N ALA A 7 -32.59 26.26 42.52
CA ALA A 7 -31.50 25.57 43.21
C ALA A 7 -30.32 25.14 42.31
N PRO A 8 -29.08 25.02 42.84
CA PRO A 8 -27.94 24.49 42.09
C PRO A 8 -27.92 22.95 42.10
N LEU A 9 -27.79 22.33 40.92
CA LEU A 9 -27.49 20.90 40.77
C LEU A 9 -25.98 20.65 40.89
N PRO A 10 -25.56 19.49 41.43
CA PRO A 10 -24.21 19.29 41.96
C PRO A 10 -23.19 18.84 40.91
N SER A 11 -21.93 19.19 41.19
CA SER A 11 -20.70 18.75 40.55
C SER A 11 -20.65 17.24 40.34
N SER A 12 -20.45 16.81 39.08
CA SER A 12 -20.10 15.43 38.76
C SER A 12 -18.58 15.23 38.86
N ASP A 13 -18.10 15.09 40.10
CA ASP A 13 -16.80 14.48 40.36
C ASP A 13 -16.87 13.01 39.92
N ARG A 14 -16.23 12.68 38.80
CA ARG A 14 -15.95 11.30 38.41
C ARG A 14 -14.75 10.83 39.26
N PRO A 15 -14.88 9.75 40.07
CA PRO A 15 -13.71 9.20 40.73
C PRO A 15 -12.88 8.45 39.68
N THR A 16 -11.64 8.89 39.50
CA THR A 16 -10.59 8.11 38.85
C THR A 16 -10.34 6.85 39.68
N ARG A 17 -10.95 5.73 39.29
CA ARG A 17 -10.58 4.40 39.82
C ARG A 17 -9.17 4.07 39.34
N ARG A 18 -8.17 4.34 40.18
CA ARG A 18 -6.89 3.62 40.13
C ARG A 18 -7.20 2.13 40.35
N VAL A 19 -6.90 1.31 39.36
CA VAL A 19 -6.92 -0.15 39.50
C VAL A 19 -5.76 -0.53 40.41
N ASP A 20 -6.10 -1.09 41.55
CA ASP A 20 -5.17 -1.62 42.54
C ASP A 20 -4.51 -2.91 41.97
N PRO A 21 -3.18 -3.05 41.90
CA PRO A 21 -2.52 -4.25 41.35
C PRO A 21 -2.67 -5.51 42.22
N GLY A 22 -3.39 -5.43 43.34
CA GLY A 22 -3.45 -6.46 44.37
C GLY A 22 -4.69 -7.36 44.38
N LEU A 23 -5.48 -7.44 43.30
CA LEU A 23 -6.62 -8.37 43.22
C LEU A 23 -6.14 -9.82 43.04
N SER A 24 -5.76 -10.42 44.16
CA SER A 24 -5.42 -11.84 44.26
C SER A 24 -6.62 -12.71 43.89
N TRP A 25 -6.36 -13.76 43.11
CA TRP A 25 -7.30 -14.81 42.69
C TRP A 25 -7.78 -15.71 43.86
N VAL A 26 -7.68 -15.25 45.10
CA VAL A 26 -7.94 -16.03 46.33
C VAL A 26 -9.44 -16.21 46.60
N GLY A 27 -10.31 -15.55 45.82
CA GLY A 27 -11.77 -15.72 45.87
C GLY A 27 -12.33 -16.89 45.04
N PHE A 28 -11.48 -17.72 44.43
CA PHE A 28 -11.87 -18.91 43.65
C PHE A 28 -11.93 -20.21 44.48
N GLY A 29 -12.06 -20.11 45.81
CA GLY A 29 -12.05 -21.25 46.72
C GLY A 29 -13.24 -21.29 47.67
N ARG A 30 -14.31 -21.98 47.27
CA ARG A 30 -15.10 -22.83 48.18
C ARG A 30 -15.46 -24.13 47.46
N PHE A 31 -14.42 -24.85 47.02
CA PHE A 31 -14.46 -26.31 46.96
C PHE A 31 -13.77 -26.85 48.22
N PRO A 32 -14.29 -27.88 48.90
CA PRO A 32 -13.63 -28.44 50.07
C PRO A 32 -12.32 -29.14 49.66
N PRO A 33 -11.26 -29.08 50.48
CA PRO A 33 -9.97 -29.68 50.15
C PRO A 33 -10.02 -31.19 50.28
N LEU A 34 -9.60 -31.92 49.24
CA LEU A 34 -9.27 -33.34 49.32
C LEU A 34 -7.77 -33.49 49.55
N GLU A 35 -7.36 -33.49 50.82
CA GLU A 35 -6.07 -34.04 51.23
C GLU A 35 -6.22 -35.52 51.61
N GLY A 36 -5.42 -36.39 50.98
CA GLY A 36 -4.85 -37.57 51.64
C GLY A 36 -5.36 -38.95 51.23
N ILE A 37 -4.83 -39.54 50.16
CA ILE A 37 -4.59 -41.01 49.99
C ILE A 37 -3.31 -41.20 49.13
N PRO A 38 -2.36 -42.09 49.48
CA PRO A 38 -1.02 -42.13 48.89
C PRO A 38 -0.94 -42.94 47.58
N PHE A 39 -0.15 -42.45 46.61
CA PHE A 39 0.27 -43.24 45.44
C PHE A 39 1.57 -44.02 45.73
N PRO A 40 1.66 -45.33 45.42
CA PRO A 40 2.90 -46.08 45.50
C PRO A 40 3.82 -45.78 44.30
N ARG A 41 5.12 -45.74 44.59
CA ARG A 41 6.22 -45.54 43.62
C ARG A 41 6.36 -46.70 42.64
N GLY A 42 6.42 -46.36 41.36
CA GLY A 42 7.46 -46.78 40.40
C GLY A 42 7.40 -48.18 39.79
N ARG A 43 7.50 -48.24 38.45
CA ARG A 43 8.39 -49.17 37.74
C ARG A 43 8.78 -48.66 36.36
N ASP A 44 9.95 -49.13 35.95
CA ASP A 44 10.86 -48.59 34.95
C ASP A 44 10.43 -48.65 33.48
N ARG A 45 10.84 -47.59 32.77
CA ARG A 45 11.41 -47.51 31.42
C ARG A 45 11.43 -48.78 30.54
N VAL A 46 10.96 -48.61 29.31
CA VAL A 46 11.61 -49.17 28.10
C VAL A 46 11.77 -48.06 27.06
N LYS A 47 13.00 -47.90 26.55
CA LYS A 47 13.39 -46.96 25.47
C LYS A 47 12.79 -47.40 24.12
N PRO A 48 12.42 -46.49 23.21
CA PRO A 48 12.20 -46.83 21.82
C PRO A 48 13.53 -46.91 21.06
N ALA A 49 13.67 -47.94 20.22
CA ALA A 49 14.75 -48.08 19.26
C ALA A 49 14.42 -47.29 17.99
N ALA A 50 15.41 -46.53 17.52
CA ALA A 50 15.40 -45.90 16.21
C ALA A 50 15.45 -46.95 15.09
N ARG A 51 14.74 -46.71 13.99
CA ARG A 51 15.14 -47.18 12.66
C ARG A 51 14.74 -46.15 11.60
N ASP A 52 15.74 -45.85 10.79
CA ASP A 52 15.76 -44.94 9.67
C ASP A 52 14.88 -45.38 8.49
N ALA A 53 14.69 -44.40 7.62
CA ALA A 53 14.00 -44.42 6.34
C ALA A 53 14.59 -45.41 5.33
N ASP A 54 13.74 -45.85 4.39
CA ASP A 54 14.09 -45.83 2.97
C ASP A 54 12.85 -45.96 2.07
N ASP A 55 12.99 -45.36 0.89
CA ASP A 55 12.05 -45.13 -0.22
C ASP A 55 11.26 -46.35 -0.73
N ALA A 56 10.03 -46.08 -1.20
CA ALA A 56 9.54 -46.60 -2.49
C ALA A 56 8.24 -45.92 -2.95
N SER A 57 8.33 -45.30 -4.12
CA SER A 57 7.25 -44.89 -5.03
C SER A 57 6.25 -46.02 -5.38
N GLY A 58 4.99 -45.67 -5.66
CA GLY A 58 4.19 -46.45 -6.61
C GLY A 58 2.67 -46.48 -6.42
N ALA A 59 1.96 -45.84 -7.35
CA ALA A 59 0.65 -46.22 -7.89
C ALA A 59 -0.59 -46.20 -6.97
N ALA A 60 -1.45 -45.21 -7.22
CA ALA A 60 -2.86 -45.22 -6.87
C ALA A 60 -3.62 -46.33 -7.62
N PRO A 61 -4.50 -47.13 -6.97
CA PRO A 61 -5.34 -48.07 -7.69
C PRO A 61 -6.65 -47.42 -8.13
N LEU A 62 -6.85 -47.41 -9.45
CA LEU A 62 -8.14 -47.27 -10.13
C LEU A 62 -9.11 -48.37 -9.64
N GLY A 63 -10.03 -48.03 -8.74
CA GLY A 63 -11.10 -48.93 -8.27
C GLY A 63 -12.50 -48.29 -8.25
N ALA A 64 -12.65 -47.06 -8.73
CA ALA A 64 -13.89 -46.30 -8.58
C ALA A 64 -15.00 -46.71 -9.58
N ALA A 65 -14.64 -47.12 -10.81
CA ALA A 65 -15.63 -47.34 -11.87
C ALA A 65 -16.45 -48.64 -11.73
N GLY A 66 -15.93 -49.67 -11.05
CA GLY A 66 -16.66 -50.92 -10.79
C GLY A 66 -17.62 -50.86 -9.60
N ARG A 67 -17.40 -49.92 -8.65
CA ARG A 67 -18.22 -49.77 -7.44
C ARG A 67 -19.55 -49.05 -7.71
N VAL A 68 -19.62 -48.20 -8.73
CA VAL A 68 -20.80 -47.39 -9.04
C VAL A 68 -21.95 -48.24 -9.62
N LYS A 69 -21.65 -49.21 -10.50
CA LYS A 69 -22.69 -50.08 -11.09
C LYS A 69 -23.31 -51.11 -10.12
N ALA A 70 -22.63 -51.46 -9.04
CA ALA A 70 -23.16 -52.37 -8.00
C ALA A 70 -24.02 -51.66 -6.93
N ALA A 71 -24.08 -50.32 -6.95
CA ALA A 71 -24.86 -49.52 -6.00
C ALA A 71 -26.32 -49.30 -6.48
N GLU A 72 -26.56 -49.31 -7.79
CA GLU A 72 -27.86 -48.97 -8.41
C GLU A 72 -28.92 -50.09 -8.31
N ALA A 73 -28.54 -51.33 -7.96
CA ALA A 73 -29.46 -52.47 -7.84
C ALA A 73 -30.03 -52.72 -6.42
N ARG A 74 -29.75 -51.83 -5.46
CA ARG A 74 -29.90 -52.12 -4.01
C ARG A 74 -31.22 -51.74 -3.37
N VAL A 75 -32.23 -51.39 -4.15
CA VAL A 75 -33.39 -50.66 -3.67
C VAL A 75 -34.61 -51.60 -3.58
N ASP A 76 -35.28 -51.64 -2.43
CA ASP A 76 -36.59 -52.31 -2.31
C ASP A 76 -37.70 -51.52 -3.02
N GLU A 77 -38.93 -52.08 -3.09
CA GLU A 77 -40.09 -51.46 -3.76
C GLU A 77 -40.45 -50.05 -3.21
N HIS A 78 -39.84 -49.63 -2.10
CA HIS A 78 -40.09 -48.37 -1.40
C HIS A 78 -38.86 -47.43 -1.38
N GLY A 79 -37.84 -47.67 -2.20
CA GLY A 79 -36.71 -46.75 -2.30
C GLY A 79 -35.60 -46.96 -1.25
N ARG A 80 -35.66 -48.01 -0.42
CA ARG A 80 -34.69 -48.23 0.67
C ARG A 80 -33.61 -49.24 0.29
N LYS A 81 -32.37 -48.92 0.67
CA LYS A 81 -31.20 -49.79 0.47
C LYS A 81 -31.36 -51.07 1.29
N ARG A 82 -31.34 -52.24 0.65
CA ARG A 82 -31.45 -53.53 1.35
C ARG A 82 -30.16 -53.81 2.15
N PRO A 83 -30.25 -54.06 3.46
CA PRO A 83 -29.08 -54.41 4.26
C PRO A 83 -28.48 -55.72 3.77
N ARG A 84 -27.14 -55.78 3.70
CA ARG A 84 -26.41 -56.97 3.27
C ARG A 84 -25.98 -57.83 4.44
N VAL A 85 -26.34 -59.09 4.39
CA VAL A 85 -25.96 -60.10 5.38
C VAL A 85 -25.03 -61.11 4.72
N LEU A 86 -23.81 -61.22 5.24
CA LEU A 86 -22.87 -62.27 4.82
C LEU A 86 -23.19 -63.54 5.59
N VAL A 87 -23.43 -64.65 4.90
CA VAL A 87 -23.68 -65.97 5.47
C VAL A 87 -22.51 -66.87 5.13
N VAL A 88 -21.77 -67.27 6.16
CA VAL A 88 -20.59 -68.14 6.06
C VAL A 88 -20.91 -69.45 6.76
N ASP A 89 -21.07 -70.53 5.99
CA ASP A 89 -21.36 -71.88 6.50
C ASP A 89 -20.92 -72.92 5.44
N ASP A 90 -20.27 -73.99 5.85
CA ASP A 90 -19.77 -75.03 4.94
C ASP A 90 -20.90 -75.98 4.48
N ASP A 91 -22.00 -76.07 5.23
CA ASP A 91 -23.20 -76.81 4.86
C ASP A 91 -24.06 -76.02 3.86
N GLU A 92 -24.14 -76.52 2.62
CA GLU A 92 -24.94 -75.91 1.55
C GLU A 92 -26.44 -75.86 1.86
N GLY A 93 -26.96 -76.84 2.60
CA GLY A 93 -28.35 -76.89 3.04
C GLY A 93 -28.66 -75.79 4.05
N VAL A 94 -27.79 -75.59 5.04
CA VAL A 94 -27.92 -74.51 6.04
C VAL A 94 -27.79 -73.14 5.37
N ARG A 95 -26.79 -72.93 4.50
CA ARG A 95 -26.67 -71.67 3.73
C ARG A 95 -27.91 -71.38 2.92
N SER A 96 -28.40 -72.36 2.14
CA SER A 96 -29.58 -72.20 1.29
C SER A 96 -30.84 -71.85 2.10
N PHE A 97 -31.00 -72.45 3.29
CA PHE A 97 -32.07 -72.14 4.23
C PHE A 97 -31.99 -70.69 4.72
N LEU A 98 -30.82 -70.25 5.19
CA LEU A 98 -30.58 -68.90 5.68
C LEU A 98 -30.78 -67.85 4.59
N VAL A 99 -30.19 -68.05 3.40
CA VAL A 99 -30.31 -67.15 2.25
C VAL A 99 -31.76 -66.99 1.82
N ARG A 100 -32.52 -68.08 1.75
CA ARG A 100 -33.94 -68.02 1.41
C ARG A 100 -34.74 -67.29 2.47
N GLY A 101 -34.43 -67.50 3.75
CA GLY A 101 -35.04 -66.77 4.85
C GLY A 101 -34.75 -65.27 4.74
N LEU A 102 -33.49 -64.88 4.60
CA LEU A 102 -33.04 -63.48 4.52
C LEU A 102 -33.72 -62.74 3.37
N ARG A 103 -33.81 -63.38 2.19
CA ARG A 103 -34.49 -62.81 1.02
C ARG A 103 -35.99 -62.59 1.25
N ARG A 104 -36.66 -63.44 2.03
CA ARG A 104 -38.09 -63.26 2.40
C ARG A 104 -38.30 -62.07 3.34
N GLU A 105 -37.31 -61.75 4.16
CA GLU A 105 -37.30 -60.55 5.03
C GLU A 105 -36.81 -59.28 4.30
N GLY A 106 -36.58 -59.36 2.98
CA GLY A 106 -36.12 -58.23 2.16
C GLY A 106 -34.63 -57.90 2.33
N LEU A 107 -33.84 -58.78 2.93
CA LEU A 107 -32.40 -58.62 3.11
C LEU A 107 -31.63 -59.20 1.91
N GLU A 108 -30.51 -58.59 1.56
CA GLU A 108 -29.60 -59.11 0.55
C GLU A 108 -28.62 -60.09 1.23
N ALA A 109 -28.56 -61.33 0.76
CA ALA A 109 -27.67 -62.35 1.31
C ALA A 109 -26.46 -62.54 0.40
N VAL A 110 -25.26 -62.48 0.99
CA VAL A 110 -23.99 -62.83 0.36
C VAL A 110 -23.55 -64.16 0.94
N GLU A 111 -23.19 -65.12 0.09
CA GLU A 111 -22.85 -66.48 0.51
C GLU A 111 -21.35 -66.72 0.48
N ALA A 112 -20.83 -67.41 1.49
CA ALA A 112 -19.46 -67.90 1.54
C ALA A 112 -19.46 -69.35 2.07
N ALA A 113 -18.73 -70.23 1.37
CA ALA A 113 -18.72 -71.67 1.68
C ALA A 113 -17.60 -72.08 2.65
N ASP A 114 -16.65 -71.20 2.95
CA ASP A 114 -15.61 -71.42 3.95
C ASP A 114 -15.13 -70.09 4.55
N GLY A 115 -14.30 -70.14 5.58
CA GLY A 115 -13.85 -68.95 6.29
C GLY A 115 -13.01 -67.97 5.44
N GLN A 116 -12.25 -68.46 4.45
CA GLN A 116 -11.47 -67.59 3.56
C GLN A 116 -12.41 -66.83 2.61
N ALA A 117 -13.35 -67.54 1.99
CA ALA A 117 -14.40 -66.92 1.18
C ALA A 117 -15.25 -65.93 2.00
N GLY A 118 -15.41 -66.19 3.31
CA GLY A 118 -16.07 -65.28 4.25
C GLY A 118 -15.30 -63.96 4.42
N LEU A 119 -13.98 -64.02 4.60
CA LEU A 119 -13.13 -62.82 4.72
C LEU A 119 -13.06 -62.02 3.42
N ASP A 120 -12.91 -62.70 2.29
CA ASP A 120 -12.91 -62.09 0.95
C ASP A 120 -14.27 -61.40 0.69
N GLY A 121 -15.36 -62.10 1.01
CA GLY A 121 -16.72 -61.59 0.93
C GLY A 121 -16.96 -60.37 1.82
N PHE A 122 -16.35 -60.31 3.01
CA PHE A 122 -16.44 -59.16 3.91
C PHE A 122 -15.77 -57.91 3.32
N GLU A 123 -14.59 -58.04 2.72
CA GLU A 123 -13.87 -56.91 2.10
C GLU A 123 -14.55 -56.42 0.83
N GLU A 124 -14.86 -57.34 -0.08
CA GLU A 124 -15.41 -56.98 -1.37
C GLU A 124 -16.82 -56.43 -1.24
N ARG A 125 -17.62 -57.03 -0.35
CA ARG A 125 -19.06 -56.80 -0.28
C ARG A 125 -19.47 -55.99 0.94
N THR A 126 -18.60 -55.59 1.87
CA THR A 126 -18.93 -54.64 2.96
C THR A 126 -20.32 -54.88 3.59
N PRO A 127 -20.54 -56.06 4.20
CA PRO A 127 -21.83 -56.44 4.76
C PRO A 127 -22.17 -55.60 6.01
N GLU A 128 -23.45 -55.48 6.31
CA GLU A 128 -23.99 -54.78 7.49
C GLU A 128 -24.23 -55.74 8.66
N LEU A 129 -24.17 -57.06 8.43
CA LEU A 129 -24.20 -58.11 9.45
C LEU A 129 -23.53 -59.39 8.90
N VAL A 130 -22.89 -60.17 9.76
CA VAL A 130 -22.29 -61.46 9.41
C VAL A 130 -22.93 -62.58 10.22
N LEU A 131 -23.41 -63.62 9.55
CA LEU A 131 -23.79 -64.92 10.12
C LEU A 131 -22.64 -65.88 9.84
N LEU A 132 -22.05 -66.44 10.89
CA LEU A 132 -20.77 -67.14 10.80
C LEU A 132 -20.85 -68.47 11.53
N ASP A 133 -20.71 -69.56 10.80
CA ASP A 133 -20.60 -70.88 11.42
C ASP A 133 -19.28 -71.05 12.17
N VAL A 134 -19.32 -71.72 13.31
CA VAL A 134 -18.14 -71.95 14.14
C VAL A 134 -17.24 -73.06 13.58
N GLN A 135 -17.83 -74.13 13.02
CA GLN A 135 -17.11 -75.34 12.61
C GLN A 135 -17.01 -75.43 11.10
N MET A 136 -16.00 -74.78 10.51
CA MET A 136 -15.76 -74.79 9.08
C MET A 136 -14.34 -75.27 8.74
N PRO A 137 -14.13 -75.87 7.54
CA PRO A 137 -12.81 -76.25 7.07
C PRO A 137 -11.92 -75.03 6.77
N LYS A 138 -10.61 -75.22 6.87
CA LYS A 138 -9.53 -74.21 6.70
C LYS A 138 -9.45 -73.17 7.82
N LEU A 139 -10.43 -72.28 7.92
CA LEU A 139 -10.51 -71.22 8.92
C LEU A 139 -11.79 -71.41 9.72
N SER A 140 -11.66 -71.51 11.03
CA SER A 140 -12.78 -71.59 11.96
C SER A 140 -13.53 -70.26 12.04
N GLY A 141 -14.81 -70.31 12.45
CA GLY A 141 -15.59 -69.09 12.66
C GLY A 141 -14.93 -68.11 13.64
N PHE A 142 -14.22 -68.62 14.67
CA PHE A 142 -13.50 -67.78 15.62
C PHE A 142 -12.39 -66.95 14.96
N GLU A 143 -11.57 -67.60 14.13
CA GLU A 143 -10.46 -66.94 13.41
C GLU A 143 -10.98 -65.90 12.41
N VAL A 144 -12.11 -66.17 11.75
CA VAL A 144 -12.76 -65.22 10.85
C VAL A 144 -13.31 -64.01 11.61
N CYS A 145 -13.93 -64.22 12.78
CA CYS A 145 -14.43 -63.12 13.60
C CYS A 145 -13.29 -62.23 14.10
N GLU A 146 -12.20 -62.81 14.60
CA GLU A 146 -11.01 -62.08 15.05
C GLU A 146 -10.39 -61.26 13.91
N ALA A 147 -10.26 -61.85 12.72
CA ALA A 147 -9.77 -61.15 11.54
C ALA A 147 -10.70 -60.00 11.08
N ILE A 148 -12.03 -60.14 11.23
CA ILE A 148 -12.99 -59.05 10.97
C ILE A 148 -12.79 -57.93 12.00
N ARG A 149 -12.61 -58.25 13.28
CA ARG A 149 -12.42 -57.25 14.35
C ARG A 149 -11.08 -56.50 14.27
N GLY A 150 -10.07 -57.09 13.65
CA GLY A 150 -8.80 -56.41 13.33
C GLY A 150 -8.89 -55.35 12.23
N ARG A 151 -10.06 -55.16 11.59
CA ARG A 151 -10.25 -54.19 10.49
C ARG A 151 -11.09 -53.00 10.94
N GLU A 152 -10.72 -51.81 10.48
CA GLU A 152 -11.43 -50.55 10.81
C GLU A 152 -12.92 -50.61 10.45
N SER A 153 -13.26 -51.23 9.31
CA SER A 153 -14.64 -51.43 8.86
C SER A 153 -15.40 -52.54 9.59
N GLY A 154 -14.72 -53.34 10.40
CA GLY A 154 -15.28 -54.49 11.11
C GLY A 154 -15.55 -54.26 12.59
N HIS A 155 -15.11 -53.15 13.20
CA HIS A 155 -15.38 -52.86 14.62
C HIS A 155 -16.88 -52.79 14.94
N ASP A 156 -17.66 -52.13 14.08
CA ASP A 156 -19.07 -51.81 14.35
C ASP A 156 -20.07 -52.76 13.65
N VAL A 157 -19.58 -53.78 12.93
CA VAL A 157 -20.44 -54.73 12.19
C VAL A 157 -20.87 -55.89 13.11
N PRO A 158 -22.18 -56.12 13.31
CA PRO A 158 -22.65 -57.25 14.09
C PRO A 158 -22.22 -58.61 13.50
N VAL A 159 -21.61 -59.46 14.32
CA VAL A 159 -21.24 -60.84 13.94
C VAL A 159 -22.03 -61.80 14.82
N VAL A 160 -22.83 -62.68 14.20
CA VAL A 160 -23.66 -63.68 14.86
C VAL A 160 -23.07 -65.06 14.59
N MET A 161 -22.56 -65.71 15.64
CA MET A 161 -21.96 -67.04 15.55
C MET A 161 -23.02 -68.13 15.54
N MET A 162 -22.89 -69.14 14.68
CA MET A 162 -23.77 -70.31 14.61
C MET A 162 -23.03 -71.53 15.16
N THR A 163 -23.62 -72.19 16.16
CA THR A 163 -22.97 -73.26 16.96
C THR A 163 -23.85 -74.52 17.04
N GLY A 164 -23.29 -75.69 17.34
CA GLY A 164 -24.04 -76.93 17.57
C GLY A 164 -24.76 -77.01 18.93
N MET A 165 -25.56 -78.06 19.18
CA MET A 165 -26.46 -78.15 20.36
C MET A 165 -25.77 -78.30 21.73
N ASP A 166 -24.49 -78.66 21.82
CA ASP A 166 -23.83 -79.07 23.08
C ASP A 166 -22.54 -78.30 23.44
N ASP A 167 -22.32 -77.08 22.92
CA ASP A 167 -21.03 -76.38 23.09
C ASP A 167 -21.11 -75.08 23.92
N ALA A 168 -21.29 -75.23 25.24
CA ALA A 168 -21.22 -74.11 26.18
C ALA A 168 -19.85 -73.40 26.17
N SER A 169 -18.78 -74.12 25.83
CA SER A 169 -17.43 -73.56 25.74
C SER A 169 -17.21 -72.68 24.50
N ALA A 170 -17.84 -73.01 23.38
CA ALA A 170 -17.83 -72.20 22.17
C ALA A 170 -18.57 -70.87 22.33
N ILE A 171 -19.64 -70.82 23.13
CA ILE A 171 -20.37 -69.58 23.38
C ILE A 171 -19.48 -68.55 24.09
N GLN A 172 -18.76 -68.97 25.13
CA GLN A 172 -17.86 -68.06 25.84
C GLN A 172 -16.74 -67.57 24.91
N ARG A 173 -16.13 -68.49 24.17
CA ARG A 173 -15.09 -68.16 23.19
C ARG A 173 -15.59 -67.22 22.08
N ALA A 174 -16.85 -67.31 21.68
CA ALA A 174 -17.45 -66.42 20.68
C ALA A 174 -17.43 -64.96 21.12
N TYR A 175 -17.80 -64.69 22.38
CA TYR A 175 -17.73 -63.34 22.93
C TYR A 175 -16.29 -62.86 23.12
N ASP A 176 -15.38 -63.74 23.54
CA ASP A 176 -13.97 -63.38 23.76
C ASP A 176 -13.28 -62.92 22.46
N VAL A 177 -13.64 -63.50 21.30
CA VAL A 177 -13.15 -63.07 19.98
C VAL A 177 -13.96 -61.91 19.36
N GLY A 178 -14.93 -61.35 20.11
CA GLY A 178 -15.68 -60.16 19.72
C GLY A 178 -16.97 -60.40 18.94
N ALA A 179 -17.57 -61.60 18.96
CA ALA A 179 -18.90 -61.81 18.38
C ALA A 179 -19.97 -60.99 19.12
N THR A 180 -20.98 -60.54 18.38
CA THR A 180 -22.07 -59.70 18.91
C THR A 180 -23.19 -60.54 19.51
N ASP A 181 -23.47 -61.70 18.93
CA ASP A 181 -24.48 -62.66 19.43
C ASP A 181 -24.15 -64.07 18.93
N PHE A 182 -24.88 -65.08 19.41
CA PHE A 182 -24.78 -66.46 18.93
C PHE A 182 -26.16 -67.12 18.77
N ILE A 183 -26.22 -68.16 17.94
CA ILE A 183 -27.39 -69.02 17.74
C ILE A 183 -27.00 -70.49 17.67
N THR A 184 -27.83 -71.37 18.23
CA THR A 184 -27.63 -72.83 18.21
C THR A 184 -28.39 -73.47 17.05
N LYS A 185 -27.76 -74.42 16.35
CA LYS A 185 -28.38 -75.31 15.35
C LYS A 185 -29.20 -76.40 16.09
N PRO A 186 -30.37 -76.84 15.62
CA PRO A 186 -31.05 -76.43 14.39
C PRO A 186 -31.62 -75.01 14.50
N ILE A 187 -31.44 -74.22 13.44
CA ILE A 187 -31.74 -72.79 13.43
C ILE A 187 -33.26 -72.55 13.45
N ASN A 188 -33.75 -71.88 14.49
CA ASN A 188 -35.13 -71.38 14.54
C ASN A 188 -35.22 -70.03 13.80
N TRP A 189 -35.78 -70.04 12.59
CA TRP A 189 -35.92 -68.84 11.74
C TRP A 189 -36.69 -67.71 12.42
N LEU A 190 -37.75 -68.01 13.19
CA LEU A 190 -38.56 -66.99 13.84
C LEU A 190 -37.75 -66.19 14.87
N ILE A 191 -36.90 -66.88 15.63
CA ILE A 191 -36.03 -66.22 16.62
C ILE A 191 -34.90 -65.46 15.91
N LEU A 192 -34.26 -66.08 14.92
CA LEU A 192 -33.17 -65.46 14.17
C LEU A 192 -33.63 -64.17 13.46
N SER A 193 -34.80 -64.16 12.81
CA SER A 193 -35.28 -62.99 12.08
C SER A 193 -35.55 -61.78 12.98
N HIS A 194 -35.99 -62.00 14.23
CA HIS A 194 -36.17 -60.93 15.22
C HIS A 194 -34.81 -60.40 15.70
N ARG A 195 -33.84 -61.28 15.98
CA ARG A 195 -32.49 -60.90 16.40
C ARG A 195 -31.74 -60.12 15.32
N LEU A 196 -31.77 -60.61 14.08
CA LEU A 196 -31.17 -59.93 12.93
C LEU A 196 -31.68 -58.50 12.76
N ARG A 197 -33.00 -58.29 12.88
CA ARG A 197 -33.61 -56.94 12.82
C ARG A 197 -33.12 -56.03 13.93
N TYR A 198 -32.97 -56.54 15.15
CA TYR A 198 -32.45 -55.76 16.28
C TYR A 198 -30.98 -55.37 16.06
N LEU A 199 -30.14 -56.33 15.66
CA LEU A 199 -28.70 -56.11 15.45
C LEU A 199 -28.43 -55.13 14.30
N LEU A 200 -29.16 -55.23 13.18
CA LEU A 200 -29.05 -54.29 12.07
C LEU A 200 -29.46 -52.86 12.49
N ARG A 201 -30.47 -52.70 13.35
CA ARG A 201 -30.87 -51.40 13.91
C ARG A 201 -29.81 -50.83 14.86
N ALA A 202 -29.26 -51.67 15.74
CA ALA A 202 -28.21 -51.25 16.66
C ALA A 202 -26.94 -50.81 15.93
N GLY A 203 -26.48 -51.60 14.95
CA GLY A 203 -25.30 -51.27 14.13
C GLY A 203 -25.49 -49.99 13.31
N SER A 204 -26.67 -49.79 12.70
CA SER A 204 -26.93 -48.57 11.93
C SER A 204 -27.02 -47.32 12.81
N ASN A 205 -27.57 -47.41 14.03
CA ASN A 205 -27.58 -46.31 15.00
C ASN A 205 -26.16 -45.93 15.46
N LEU A 206 -25.30 -46.91 15.76
CA LEU A 206 -23.91 -46.67 16.14
C LEU A 206 -23.12 -45.97 15.02
N GLN A 207 -23.26 -46.46 13.79
CA GLN A 207 -22.62 -45.82 12.63
C GLN A 207 -23.14 -44.40 12.38
N ALA A 208 -24.45 -44.18 12.56
CA ALA A 208 -25.05 -42.85 12.42
C ALA A 208 -24.53 -41.88 13.48
N LEU A 209 -24.39 -42.33 14.74
CA LEU A 209 -23.84 -41.53 15.83
C LEU A 209 -22.39 -41.13 15.56
N ARG A 210 -21.54 -42.10 15.16
CA ARG A 210 -20.13 -41.85 14.83
C ARG A 210 -19.97 -40.85 13.69
N ARG A 211 -20.73 -41.04 12.60
CA ARG A 211 -20.76 -40.06 11.49
C ARG A 211 -21.24 -38.68 11.92
N SER A 212 -22.19 -38.61 12.84
CA SER A 212 -22.68 -37.34 13.38
C SER A 212 -21.60 -36.64 14.22
N GLN A 213 -20.87 -37.38 15.05
CA GLN A 213 -19.76 -36.88 15.86
C GLN A 213 -18.60 -36.39 14.98
N GLU A 214 -18.19 -37.16 13.98
CA GLU A 214 -17.14 -36.76 13.03
C GLU A 214 -17.52 -35.50 12.24
N ARG A 215 -18.79 -35.42 11.79
CA ARG A 215 -19.31 -34.21 11.13
C ARG A 215 -19.28 -32.99 12.05
N LEU A 216 -19.66 -33.15 13.32
CA LEU A 216 -19.63 -32.07 14.30
C LEU A 216 -18.19 -31.59 14.55
N ALA A 217 -17.25 -32.52 14.77
CA ALA A 217 -15.84 -32.21 14.97
C ALA A 217 -15.22 -31.49 13.77
N ASN A 218 -15.54 -31.93 12.55
CA ASN A 218 -15.07 -31.26 11.34
C ASN A 218 -15.71 -29.88 11.14
N ALA A 219 -17.01 -29.72 11.43
CA ALA A 219 -17.68 -28.43 11.38
C ALA A 219 -17.06 -27.43 12.37
N GLN A 220 -16.72 -27.88 13.58
CA GLN A 220 -16.03 -27.08 14.60
C GLN A 220 -14.66 -26.61 14.13
N ARG A 221 -13.83 -27.52 13.59
CA ARG A 221 -12.52 -27.16 13.03
C ARG A 221 -12.61 -26.18 11.86
N LEU A 222 -13.53 -26.41 10.92
CA LEU A 222 -13.76 -25.49 9.79
C LEU A 222 -14.25 -24.11 10.24
N ALA A 223 -15.05 -24.05 11.29
CA ALA A 223 -15.56 -22.79 11.86
C ALA A 223 -14.54 -22.09 12.78
N LEU A 224 -13.35 -22.68 12.98
CA LEU A 224 -12.37 -22.27 13.98
C LEU A 224 -13.02 -22.05 15.35
N MET A 225 -13.86 -23.01 15.74
CA MET A 225 -14.71 -22.92 16.92
C MET A 225 -14.53 -24.13 17.83
N GLY A 226 -14.05 -23.89 19.05
CA GLY A 226 -13.98 -24.87 20.13
C GLY A 226 -15.18 -24.76 21.06
N SER A 227 -15.69 -25.89 21.56
CA SER A 227 -16.69 -25.93 22.63
C SER A 227 -16.03 -26.32 23.94
N TRP A 228 -16.53 -25.78 25.04
CA TRP A 228 -16.07 -26.12 26.38
C TRP A 228 -17.23 -26.20 27.36
N GLN A 229 -17.03 -26.95 28.43
CA GLN A 229 -17.98 -27.10 29.53
C GLN A 229 -17.25 -27.16 30.87
N ILE A 230 -17.87 -26.57 31.89
CA ILE A 230 -17.48 -26.64 33.29
C ILE A 230 -18.62 -27.31 34.04
N ASP A 231 -18.31 -28.37 34.77
CA ASP A 231 -19.25 -28.99 35.71
C ASP A 231 -19.07 -28.35 37.10
N PHE A 232 -20.16 -28.01 37.78
CA PHE A 232 -20.10 -27.41 39.13
C PHE A 232 -19.97 -28.43 40.26
N ASP A 233 -20.32 -29.70 40.03
CA ASP A 233 -20.27 -30.72 41.07
C ASP A 233 -18.82 -31.14 41.37
N ASP A 234 -18.01 -31.34 40.33
CA ASP A 234 -16.60 -31.74 40.47
C ASP A 234 -15.60 -30.65 40.03
N GLY A 235 -16.07 -29.55 39.44
CA GLY A 235 -15.22 -28.47 38.96
C GLY A 235 -14.44 -28.81 37.69
N SER A 236 -14.75 -29.93 37.02
CA SER A 236 -14.04 -30.39 35.83
C SER A 236 -14.26 -29.46 34.65
N PHE A 237 -13.21 -29.28 33.85
CA PHE A 237 -13.26 -28.55 32.59
C PHE A 237 -13.06 -29.53 31.45
N SER A 238 -14.00 -29.55 30.50
CA SER A 238 -13.89 -30.33 29.27
C SER A 238 -13.95 -29.43 28.06
N GLY A 239 -13.24 -29.82 27.00
CA GLY A 239 -13.13 -29.05 25.76
C GLY A 239 -13.02 -29.96 24.55
N SER A 240 -13.55 -29.52 23.42
CA SER A 240 -13.38 -30.24 22.14
C SER A 240 -11.95 -30.11 21.61
N ASP A 241 -11.53 -31.03 20.73
CA ASP A 241 -10.21 -30.98 20.10
C ASP A 241 -9.91 -29.63 19.43
N ALA A 242 -10.93 -29.04 18.78
CA ALA A 242 -10.82 -27.72 18.16
C ALA A 242 -10.51 -26.60 19.17
N LEU A 243 -11.00 -26.69 20.41
CA LEU A 243 -10.66 -25.73 21.46
C LEU A 243 -9.16 -25.74 21.76
N TRP A 244 -8.61 -26.95 21.91
CA TRP A 244 -7.21 -27.15 22.25
C TRP A 244 -6.29 -26.66 21.13
N GLU A 245 -6.67 -26.91 19.86
CA GLU A 245 -6.00 -26.34 18.67
C GLU A 245 -6.02 -24.80 18.66
N ILE A 246 -7.15 -24.17 19.01
CA ILE A 246 -7.29 -22.69 19.07
C ILE A 246 -6.41 -22.09 20.16
N LEU A 247 -6.31 -22.75 21.31
CA LEU A 247 -5.50 -22.29 22.44
C LEU A 247 -4.01 -22.67 22.30
N GLY A 248 -3.69 -23.60 21.39
CA GLY A 248 -2.34 -24.12 21.20
C GLY A 248 -1.85 -24.96 22.39
N VAL A 249 -2.75 -25.67 23.06
CA VAL A 249 -2.45 -26.47 24.26
C VAL A 249 -2.75 -27.94 23.96
N GLU A 250 -1.95 -28.87 24.49
CA GLU A 250 -2.23 -30.30 24.33
C GLU A 250 -3.34 -30.75 25.31
N PRO A 251 -4.32 -31.58 24.87
CA PRO A 251 -5.44 -32.00 25.72
C PRO A 251 -5.02 -32.76 26.98
N GLN A 252 -3.83 -33.40 26.95
CA GLN A 252 -3.31 -34.24 28.03
C GLN A 252 -2.80 -33.44 29.25
N GLU A 253 -2.71 -32.10 29.13
CA GLU A 253 -2.29 -31.24 30.23
C GLU A 253 -3.43 -30.85 31.20
N GLU A 254 -4.69 -31.26 30.95
CA GLU A 254 -5.91 -30.91 31.73
C GLU A 254 -5.80 -29.56 32.46
N PRO A 255 -5.57 -28.45 31.72
CA PRO A 255 -5.28 -27.18 32.35
C PRO A 255 -6.50 -26.73 33.15
N SER A 256 -6.29 -26.45 34.43
CA SER A 256 -7.35 -25.91 35.27
C SER A 256 -7.88 -24.60 34.66
N ILE A 257 -9.15 -24.28 34.92
CA ILE A 257 -9.75 -23.02 34.46
C ILE A 257 -8.92 -21.79 34.84
N GLN A 258 -8.20 -21.86 35.96
CA GLN A 258 -7.28 -20.83 36.44
C GLN A 258 -6.07 -20.68 35.51
N THR A 259 -5.51 -21.80 35.05
CA THR A 259 -4.40 -21.83 34.09
C THR A 259 -4.81 -21.23 32.75
N LEU A 260 -6.01 -21.57 32.27
CA LEU A 260 -6.56 -20.99 31.05
C LEU A 260 -6.82 -19.48 31.20
N ALA A 261 -7.33 -19.03 32.35
CA ALA A 261 -7.56 -17.61 32.61
C ALA A 261 -6.28 -16.76 32.64
N GLN A 262 -5.14 -17.33 33.04
CA GLN A 262 -3.85 -16.64 33.02
C GLN A 262 -3.37 -16.30 31.60
N ARG A 263 -3.81 -17.05 30.60
CA ARG A 263 -3.46 -16.83 29.18
C ARG A 263 -4.23 -15.65 28.56
N ILE A 264 -5.28 -15.16 29.22
CA ILE A 264 -6.01 -13.98 28.77
C ILE A 264 -5.13 -12.73 28.96
N HIS A 265 -5.08 -11.88 27.94
CA HIS A 265 -4.34 -10.63 27.96
C HIS A 265 -4.72 -9.79 29.20
N PRO A 266 -3.75 -9.19 29.92
CA PRO A 266 -4.00 -8.49 31.19
C PRO A 266 -5.18 -7.52 31.17
N ASP A 267 -5.28 -6.69 30.12
CA ASP A 267 -6.36 -5.69 29.95
C ASP A 267 -7.75 -6.31 29.79
N ASP A 268 -7.84 -7.55 29.27
CA ASP A 268 -9.11 -8.18 28.91
C ASP A 268 -9.64 -9.11 30.02
N ARG A 269 -8.83 -9.36 31.06
CA ARG A 269 -9.19 -10.22 32.20
C ARG A 269 -10.40 -9.70 32.99
N GLY A 270 -10.49 -8.38 33.20
CA GLY A 270 -11.60 -7.74 33.91
C GLY A 270 -12.94 -7.96 33.19
N PRO A 271 -13.07 -7.51 31.92
CA PRO A 271 -14.28 -7.74 31.12
C PRO A 271 -14.69 -9.21 31.01
N MET A 272 -13.72 -10.13 30.88
CA MET A 272 -14.00 -11.56 30.86
C MET A 272 -14.58 -12.07 32.18
N LEU A 273 -14.00 -11.65 33.31
CA LEU A 273 -14.47 -12.03 34.65
C LEU A 273 -15.92 -11.53 34.89
N ASP A 274 -16.23 -10.33 34.43
CA ASP A 274 -17.57 -9.75 34.52
C ASP A 274 -18.58 -10.49 33.63
N ALA A 275 -18.18 -10.94 32.44
CA ALA A 275 -19.00 -11.80 31.58
C ALA A 275 -19.28 -13.16 32.25
N TYR A 276 -18.26 -13.78 32.84
CA TYR A 276 -18.40 -15.02 33.60
C TYR A 276 -19.36 -14.87 34.79
N ARG A 277 -19.19 -13.82 35.61
CA ARG A 277 -20.05 -13.54 36.77
C ARG A 277 -21.51 -13.29 36.38
N ARG A 278 -21.75 -12.51 35.33
CA ARG A 278 -23.12 -12.26 34.83
C ARG A 278 -23.82 -13.56 34.44
N CYS A 279 -23.10 -14.46 33.78
CA CYS A 279 -23.66 -15.75 33.41
C CYS A 279 -23.91 -16.64 34.64
N ARG A 280 -22.92 -16.77 35.53
CA ARG A 280 -23.00 -17.62 36.72
C ARG A 280 -24.05 -17.16 37.73
N ASP A 281 -24.01 -15.87 38.08
CA ASP A 281 -24.79 -15.33 39.19
C ASP A 281 -26.14 -14.76 38.72
N GLY A 282 -26.21 -14.26 37.47
CA GLY A 282 -27.41 -13.67 36.87
C GLY A 282 -28.19 -14.60 35.95
N GLY A 283 -27.60 -15.72 35.51
CA GLY A 283 -28.23 -16.67 34.57
C GLY A 283 -28.33 -16.15 33.12
N GLU A 284 -27.77 -14.97 32.81
CA GLU A 284 -27.85 -14.36 31.48
C GLU A 284 -26.72 -14.85 30.55
N PRO A 285 -27.03 -15.31 29.33
CA PRO A 285 -26.02 -15.60 28.32
C PRO A 285 -25.10 -14.39 28.08
N SER A 286 -23.80 -14.62 28.05
CA SER A 286 -22.80 -13.56 27.88
C SER A 286 -21.94 -13.82 26.66
N SER A 287 -21.54 -12.75 25.97
CA SER A 287 -20.61 -12.79 24.84
C SER A 287 -19.54 -11.72 25.01
N VAL A 288 -18.27 -12.08 24.86
CA VAL A 288 -17.14 -11.17 25.02
C VAL A 288 -16.01 -11.50 24.05
N ASP A 289 -15.48 -10.45 23.40
CA ASP A 289 -14.27 -10.55 22.59
C ASP A 289 -13.07 -10.28 23.53
N HIS A 290 -12.06 -11.13 23.51
CA HIS A 290 -10.87 -11.01 24.35
C HIS A 290 -9.63 -11.58 23.65
N ARG A 291 -8.45 -11.11 24.05
CA ARG A 291 -7.17 -11.60 23.55
C ARG A 291 -6.63 -12.71 24.44
N VAL A 292 -6.03 -13.71 23.81
CA VAL A 292 -5.25 -14.76 24.48
C VAL A 292 -3.84 -14.82 23.93
N VAL A 293 -2.88 -15.12 24.80
CA VAL A 293 -1.49 -15.37 24.44
C VAL A 293 -1.25 -16.88 24.48
N ARG A 294 -0.91 -17.44 23.32
CA ARG A 294 -0.57 -18.85 23.15
C ARG A 294 0.80 -19.18 23.77
N PRO A 295 1.14 -20.46 24.03
CA PRO A 295 2.46 -20.82 24.55
C PRO A 295 3.63 -20.39 23.65
N ASP A 296 3.41 -20.30 22.34
CA ASP A 296 4.39 -19.81 21.36
C ASP A 296 4.57 -18.27 21.36
N GLY A 297 3.85 -17.57 22.23
CA GLY A 297 3.86 -16.11 22.34
C GLY A 297 2.95 -15.39 21.33
N SER A 298 2.29 -16.11 20.43
CA SER A 298 1.38 -15.51 19.47
C SER A 298 0.07 -15.07 20.14
N GLU A 299 -0.42 -13.90 19.73
CA GLU A 299 -1.71 -13.37 20.21
C GLU A 299 -2.85 -13.78 19.28
N ARG A 300 -3.98 -14.19 19.87
CA ARG A 300 -5.24 -14.47 19.18
C ARG A 300 -6.38 -13.67 19.77
N ILE A 301 -7.30 -13.22 18.92
CA ILE A 301 -8.53 -12.54 19.31
C ILE A 301 -9.67 -13.56 19.24
N LEU A 302 -10.22 -13.90 20.41
CA LEU A 302 -11.26 -14.90 20.56
C LEU A 302 -12.59 -14.27 20.96
N ARG A 303 -13.68 -14.74 20.36
CA ARG A 303 -15.03 -14.50 20.84
C ARG A 303 -15.46 -15.65 21.74
N CYS A 304 -15.69 -15.35 23.01
CA CYS A 304 -16.25 -16.30 23.97
C CYS A 304 -17.75 -16.07 24.11
N GLN A 305 -18.53 -17.13 23.97
CA GLN A 305 -19.95 -17.17 24.33
C GLN A 305 -20.13 -18.12 25.50
N ILE A 306 -20.87 -17.70 26.52
CA ILE A 306 -21.05 -18.43 27.78
C ILE A 306 -22.54 -18.54 28.08
N ARG A 307 -22.97 -19.73 28.49
CA ARG A 307 -24.33 -20.03 28.95
C ARG A 307 -24.32 -20.90 30.18
N MET A 308 -25.38 -20.76 30.99
CA MET A 308 -25.64 -21.62 32.14
C MET A 308 -26.21 -22.96 31.68
N LEU A 309 -25.60 -24.05 32.15
CA LEU A 309 -26.15 -25.39 32.03
C LEU A 309 -27.06 -25.66 33.23
N MET A 310 -28.28 -26.12 32.96
CA MET A 310 -29.26 -26.47 34.00
C MET A 310 -29.46 -27.98 34.07
N ASP A 311 -29.62 -28.53 35.27
CA ASP A 311 -30.00 -29.92 35.47
C ASP A 311 -31.47 -30.19 35.12
N ALA A 312 -31.88 -31.46 35.15
CA ALA A 312 -33.26 -31.87 34.89
C ALA A 312 -34.30 -31.33 35.90
N LYS A 313 -33.87 -30.74 37.02
CA LYS A 313 -34.70 -30.13 38.06
C LYS A 313 -34.70 -28.60 37.99
N GLY A 314 -33.98 -28.00 37.03
CA GLY A 314 -33.88 -26.56 36.84
C GLY A 314 -32.86 -25.86 37.74
N ALA A 315 -31.96 -26.60 38.39
CA ALA A 315 -30.85 -26.06 39.17
C ALA A 315 -29.60 -25.86 38.31
N ALA A 316 -28.73 -24.92 38.68
CA ALA A 316 -27.49 -24.67 37.98
C ALA A 316 -26.52 -25.86 38.13
N ALA A 317 -26.18 -26.49 37.01
CA ALA A 317 -25.32 -27.67 36.95
C ALA A 317 -23.90 -27.35 36.45
N GLY A 318 -23.72 -26.24 35.73
CA GLY A 318 -22.44 -25.91 35.14
C GLY A 318 -22.51 -24.72 34.18
N LEU A 319 -21.43 -24.51 33.45
CA LEU A 319 -21.39 -23.54 32.35
C LEU A 319 -20.95 -24.25 31.08
N GLU A 320 -21.51 -23.84 29.95
CA GLU A 320 -21.04 -24.25 28.63
C GLU A 320 -20.75 -23.02 27.78
N GLY A 321 -19.88 -23.19 26.80
CA GLY A 321 -19.54 -22.10 25.92
C GLY A 321 -18.83 -22.49 24.65
N THR A 322 -18.65 -21.50 23.79
CA THR A 322 -17.85 -21.62 22.58
C THR A 322 -16.78 -20.55 22.54
N LEU A 323 -15.63 -20.90 21.98
CA LEU A 323 -14.55 -19.99 21.65
C LEU A 323 -14.33 -20.02 20.15
N GLN A 324 -14.52 -18.88 19.50
CA GLN A 324 -14.30 -18.72 18.07
C GLN A 324 -13.07 -17.84 17.83
N ASP A 325 -12.12 -18.33 17.04
CA ASP A 325 -10.98 -17.53 16.60
C ASP A 325 -11.43 -16.51 15.54
N MET A 326 -11.31 -15.23 15.86
CA MET A 326 -11.67 -14.11 15.00
C MET A 326 -10.45 -13.27 14.60
N THR A 327 -9.23 -13.77 14.83
CA THR A 327 -7.98 -13.01 14.67
C THR A 327 -7.81 -12.47 13.25
N GLU A 328 -7.88 -13.32 12.23
CA GLU A 328 -7.72 -12.90 10.83
C GLU A 328 -8.82 -11.94 10.39
N ARG A 329 -10.05 -12.20 10.83
CA ARG A 329 -11.20 -11.35 10.52
C ARG A 329 -11.01 -9.94 11.10
N LYS A 330 -10.66 -9.83 12.38
CA LYS A 330 -10.44 -8.54 13.05
C LYS A 330 -9.25 -7.78 12.45
N ARG A 331 -8.13 -8.47 12.17
CA ARG A 331 -6.97 -7.88 11.48
C ARG A 331 -7.35 -7.35 10.10
N THR A 332 -8.17 -8.10 9.35
CA THR A 332 -8.65 -7.66 8.04
C THR A 332 -9.59 -6.46 8.16
N GLU A 333 -10.52 -6.47 9.12
CA GLU A 333 -11.42 -5.33 9.38
C GLU A 333 -10.64 -4.06 9.75
N GLU A 334 -9.61 -4.19 10.60
CA GLU A 334 -8.70 -3.09 10.97
C GLU A 334 -7.89 -2.61 9.77
N GLN A 335 -7.33 -3.52 8.98
CA GLN A 335 -6.57 -3.18 7.76
C GLN A 335 -7.46 -2.46 6.74
N VAL A 336 -8.69 -2.92 6.52
CA VAL A 336 -9.66 -2.26 5.63
C VAL A 336 -9.99 -0.86 6.15
N ARG A 337 -10.20 -0.70 7.46
CA ARG A 337 -10.44 0.62 8.07
C ARG A 337 -9.23 1.54 7.90
N PHE A 338 -8.02 1.02 8.08
CA PHE A 338 -6.78 1.76 7.89
C PHE A 338 -6.62 2.20 6.43
N LEU A 339 -6.70 1.28 5.46
CA LEU A 339 -6.58 1.58 4.03
C LEU A 339 -7.66 2.55 3.50
N SER A 340 -8.84 2.54 4.11
CA SER A 340 -9.91 3.50 3.78
C SER A 340 -9.60 4.93 4.21
N SER A 341 -8.74 5.12 5.23
CA SER A 341 -8.49 6.43 5.86
C SER A 341 -7.03 6.90 5.81
N HIS A 342 -6.08 6.04 5.51
CA HIS A 342 -4.65 6.32 5.53
C HIS A 342 -3.96 5.91 4.22
N ASP A 343 -2.86 6.58 3.91
CA ASP A 343 -1.95 6.24 2.83
C ASP A 343 -1.02 5.09 3.27
N PRO A 344 -0.95 3.97 2.53
CA PRO A 344 -0.21 2.78 2.97
C PRO A 344 1.31 2.96 3.01
N LEU A 345 1.87 3.91 2.25
CA LEU A 345 3.31 4.15 2.21
C LEU A 345 3.80 5.03 3.36
N THR A 346 3.06 6.11 3.64
CA THR A 346 3.46 7.12 4.64
C THR A 346 2.76 6.98 5.98
N SER A 347 1.71 6.14 6.06
CA SER A 347 0.80 6.04 7.21
C SER A 347 0.11 7.36 7.61
N LEU A 348 0.21 8.40 6.77
CA LEU A 348 -0.51 9.65 6.95
C LEU A 348 -1.98 9.48 6.56
N GLY A 349 -2.83 10.44 6.93
CA GLY A 349 -4.21 10.47 6.46
C GLY A 349 -4.26 10.53 4.94
N ASN A 350 -5.19 9.79 4.32
CA ASN A 350 -5.41 9.89 2.89
C ASN A 350 -6.33 11.10 2.55
N ARG A 351 -6.59 11.29 1.26
CA ARG A 351 -7.47 12.36 0.76
C ARG A 351 -8.84 12.38 1.42
N ARG A 352 -9.44 11.21 1.63
CA ARG A 352 -10.77 11.08 2.24
C ARG A 352 -10.75 11.58 3.69
N LEU A 353 -9.80 11.09 4.50
CA LEU A 353 -9.68 11.49 5.91
C LEU A 353 -9.43 12.99 6.04
N PHE A 354 -8.61 13.57 5.15
CA PHE A 354 -8.38 15.01 5.12
C PHE A 354 -9.65 15.80 4.82
N GLN A 355 -10.42 15.41 3.80
CA GLN A 355 -11.67 16.08 3.43
C GLN A 355 -12.71 15.99 4.55
N GLU A 356 -12.84 14.84 5.21
CA GLU A 356 -13.73 14.65 6.36
C GLU A 356 -13.33 15.59 7.53
N ARG A 357 -12.02 15.70 7.82
CA ARG A 357 -11.48 16.60 8.86
C ARG A 357 -11.64 18.08 8.50
N LEU A 358 -11.36 18.46 7.26
CA LEU A 358 -11.53 19.83 6.77
C LEU A 358 -13.02 20.24 6.80
N ALA A 359 -13.93 19.36 6.40
CA ALA A 359 -15.37 19.62 6.50
C ALA A 359 -15.80 19.86 7.95
N LEU A 360 -15.29 19.05 8.89
CA LEU A 360 -15.54 19.23 10.31
C LEU A 360 -14.99 20.58 10.81
N ALA A 361 -13.75 20.92 10.45
CA ALA A 361 -13.10 22.19 10.83
C ALA A 361 -13.88 23.41 10.30
N ILE A 362 -14.32 23.39 9.04
CA ILE A 362 -15.15 24.46 8.45
C ILE A 362 -16.48 24.62 9.20
N ARG A 363 -17.14 23.51 9.57
CA ARG A 363 -18.40 23.58 10.35
C ARG A 363 -18.18 24.25 11.70
N HIS A 364 -17.10 23.92 12.41
CA HIS A 364 -16.75 24.57 13.68
C HIS A 364 -16.37 26.04 13.50
N ALA A 365 -15.62 26.36 12.45
CA ALA A 365 -15.20 27.72 12.12
C ALA A 365 -16.38 28.65 11.84
N ARG A 366 -17.41 28.17 11.10
CA ARG A 366 -18.65 28.92 10.82
C ARG A 366 -19.40 29.36 12.09
N THR A 367 -19.33 28.57 13.16
CA THR A 367 -20.02 28.88 14.42
C THR A 367 -19.26 29.82 15.35
N GLY A 368 -17.97 30.07 15.11
CA GLY A 368 -17.09 30.75 16.06
C GLY A 368 -16.26 31.90 15.49
N ASP A 369 -16.56 32.38 14.28
CA ASP A 369 -15.80 33.41 13.55
C ASP A 369 -14.28 33.12 13.50
N ARG A 370 -13.94 31.86 13.23
CA ARG A 370 -12.55 31.39 13.13
C ARG A 370 -12.18 31.16 11.67
N LYS A 371 -10.89 31.33 11.35
CA LYS A 371 -10.34 30.98 10.05
C LYS A 371 -9.76 29.57 10.07
N VAL A 372 -9.75 28.91 8.92
CA VAL A 372 -9.12 27.59 8.71
C VAL A 372 -8.13 27.72 7.57
N GLY A 373 -6.89 27.27 7.79
CA GLY A 373 -5.86 27.28 6.75
C GLY A 373 -5.69 25.90 6.12
N VAL A 374 -5.50 25.87 4.80
CA VAL A 374 -5.15 24.68 4.03
C VAL A 374 -3.86 24.97 3.27
N LEU A 375 -2.85 24.13 3.45
CA LEU A 375 -1.64 24.17 2.65
C LEU A 375 -1.61 22.93 1.75
N TYR A 376 -1.29 23.13 0.48
CA TYR A 376 -1.06 22.10 -0.52
C TYR A 376 0.41 22.13 -0.89
N LEU A 377 1.10 21.01 -0.71
CA LEU A 377 2.54 20.91 -0.91
C LEU A 377 2.82 19.84 -1.97
N ASP A 378 3.75 20.15 -2.86
CA ASP A 378 4.27 19.21 -3.85
C ASP A 378 5.79 19.14 -3.73
N VAL A 379 6.34 17.93 -3.78
CA VAL A 379 7.80 17.71 -3.71
C VAL A 379 8.43 17.96 -5.08
N ASP A 380 9.25 19.01 -5.17
CA ASP A 380 9.81 19.44 -6.45
C ASP A 380 10.71 18.37 -7.07
N HIS A 381 10.55 18.18 -8.39
CA HIS A 381 11.34 17.25 -9.19
C HIS A 381 11.30 15.77 -8.73
N PHE A 382 10.28 15.35 -7.96
CA PHE A 382 10.16 13.96 -7.50
C PHE A 382 10.21 12.92 -8.64
N LYS A 383 9.58 13.22 -9.78
CA LYS A 383 9.65 12.36 -10.98
C LYS A 383 11.09 12.09 -11.43
N ARG A 384 11.95 13.12 -11.41
CA ARG A 384 13.37 12.99 -11.76
C ARG A 384 14.12 12.09 -10.79
N ILE A 385 13.75 12.11 -9.51
CA ILE A 385 14.33 11.23 -8.47
C ILE A 385 13.97 9.78 -8.75
N ASN A 386 12.70 9.50 -9.06
CA ASN A 386 12.27 8.16 -9.46
C ASN A 386 12.98 7.66 -10.72
N GLU A 387 13.16 8.53 -11.72
CA GLU A 387 13.86 8.18 -12.96
C GLU A 387 15.37 7.93 -12.73
N THR A 388 15.98 8.63 -11.77
CA THR A 388 17.43 8.53 -11.50
C THR A 388 17.78 7.38 -10.55
N PHE A 389 17.02 7.21 -9.47
CA PHE A 389 17.34 6.30 -8.36
C PHE A 389 16.36 5.13 -8.22
N GLY A 390 15.30 5.10 -9.04
CA GLY A 390 14.26 4.07 -9.00
C GLY A 390 13.19 4.31 -7.94
N HIS A 391 12.07 3.60 -8.09
CA HIS A 391 10.88 3.79 -7.26
C HIS A 391 11.09 3.46 -5.76
N SER A 392 11.97 2.53 -5.41
CA SER A 392 12.24 2.19 -4.00
C SER A 392 12.89 3.33 -3.23
N VAL A 393 13.75 4.12 -3.88
CA VAL A 393 14.36 5.32 -3.29
C VAL A 393 13.34 6.44 -3.21
N GLY A 394 12.50 6.60 -4.25
CA GLY A 394 11.38 7.54 -4.20
C GLY A 394 10.38 7.25 -3.09
N ASP A 395 10.03 5.98 -2.88
CA ASP A 395 9.15 5.57 -1.78
C ASP A 395 9.76 5.89 -0.41
N SER A 396 11.06 5.61 -0.25
CA SER A 396 11.80 5.96 0.98
C SER A 396 11.87 7.47 1.22
N LEU A 397 12.07 8.25 0.15
CA LEU A 397 12.02 9.71 0.19
C LEU A 397 10.65 10.20 0.66
N LEU A 398 9.56 9.67 0.10
CA LEU A 398 8.20 10.07 0.47
C LEU A 398 7.88 9.76 1.94
N SER A 399 8.33 8.61 2.46
CA SER A 399 8.21 8.28 3.87
C SER A 399 8.99 9.25 4.76
N GLU A 400 10.20 9.64 4.36
CA GLU A 400 11.01 10.58 5.14
C GLU A 400 10.50 12.02 5.05
N VAL A 401 10.00 12.44 3.88
CA VAL A 401 9.28 13.70 3.69
C VAL A 401 8.06 13.73 4.62
N ALA A 402 7.24 12.68 4.65
CA ALA A 402 6.09 12.59 5.54
C ALA A 402 6.49 12.81 7.01
N ASN A 403 7.52 12.12 7.48
CA ASN A 403 8.02 12.27 8.85
C ASN A 403 8.46 13.71 9.13
N ARG A 404 9.22 14.31 8.20
CA ARG A 404 9.75 15.66 8.36
C ARG A 404 8.63 16.71 8.39
N LEU A 405 7.62 16.58 7.52
CA LEU A 405 6.45 17.45 7.52
C LEU A 405 5.68 17.37 8.85
N VAL A 406 5.48 16.16 9.39
CA VAL A 406 4.81 15.98 10.69
C VAL A 406 5.57 16.68 11.82
N MET A 407 6.91 16.56 11.83
CA MET A 407 7.73 17.23 12.84
C MET A 407 7.70 18.76 12.69
N SER A 408 7.77 19.26 11.45
CA SER A 408 7.66 20.68 11.16
C SER A 408 6.30 21.27 11.57
N VAL A 409 5.19 20.53 11.49
CA VAL A 409 3.88 21.04 11.94
C VAL A 409 3.76 21.03 13.48
N ARG A 410 4.29 20.00 14.15
CA ARG A 410 4.18 19.84 15.62
C ARG A 410 4.92 20.91 16.43
N GLY A 411 5.98 21.52 15.89
CA GLY A 411 6.86 22.45 16.61
C GLY A 411 6.27 23.82 16.99
N ALA A 412 5.11 24.22 16.45
CA ALA A 412 4.54 25.56 16.72
C ALA A 412 3.01 25.62 16.87
N ASP A 413 2.23 24.73 16.22
CA ASP A 413 0.78 24.93 16.09
C ASP A 413 -0.08 24.11 17.09
N LEU A 414 0.53 23.21 17.86
CA LEU A 414 -0.15 22.41 18.90
C LEU A 414 0.00 22.98 20.33
N VAL A 415 0.46 24.23 20.48
CA VAL A 415 0.60 24.89 21.81
C VAL A 415 -0.72 25.50 22.31
N ALA A 416 -1.82 25.36 21.58
CA ALA A 416 -3.17 25.66 22.08
C ALA A 416 -3.75 24.52 22.95
N ARG A 417 -3.17 24.35 24.15
CA ARG A 417 -3.82 23.99 25.43
C ARG A 417 -4.67 22.69 25.54
N SER A 418 -4.12 21.78 26.35
CA SER A 418 -4.75 21.14 27.52
C SER A 418 -5.71 19.95 27.37
N ASP A 419 -5.55 19.10 26.35
CA ASP A 419 -6.11 17.75 26.45
C ASP A 419 -5.20 16.71 25.77
N PRO A 420 -4.40 15.94 26.53
CA PRO A 420 -3.53 14.89 25.99
C PRO A 420 -4.30 13.85 25.17
N ALA A 421 -5.60 13.66 25.44
CA ALA A 421 -6.46 12.75 24.68
C ALA A 421 -6.79 13.27 23.27
N TRP A 422 -6.62 14.56 22.99
CA TRP A 422 -6.88 15.17 21.67
C TRP A 422 -5.62 15.25 20.80
N ALA A 423 -4.42 15.25 21.38
CA ALA A 423 -3.15 15.42 20.68
C ALA A 423 -2.68 14.15 19.94
N GLU A 424 -3.11 12.97 20.39
CA GLU A 424 -2.63 11.68 19.86
C GLU A 424 -3.36 11.23 18.58
N GLN A 425 -4.49 11.86 18.22
CA GLN A 425 -5.39 11.39 17.14
C GLN A 425 -5.50 12.28 15.89
N GLN A 426 -4.79 13.41 15.80
CA GLN A 426 -4.85 14.27 14.61
C GLN A 426 -3.47 14.71 14.12
N THR A 427 -2.81 13.85 13.35
CA THR A 427 -1.80 14.33 12.40
C THR A 427 -2.49 15.26 11.41
N ALA A 428 -2.13 16.55 11.44
CA ALA A 428 -2.65 17.60 10.55
C ALA A 428 -2.20 17.44 9.08
N VAL A 429 -1.24 16.54 8.84
CA VAL A 429 -0.65 16.26 7.54
C VAL A 429 -1.30 15.00 6.93
N SER A 430 -1.64 15.08 5.66
CA SER A 430 -2.18 14.01 4.84
C SER A 430 -1.41 13.89 3.53
N ARG A 431 -1.44 12.71 2.90
CA ARG A 431 -0.91 12.48 1.54
C ARG A 431 -2.05 12.18 0.59
N PHE A 432 -2.12 12.90 -0.53
CA PHE A 432 -3.21 12.77 -1.50
C PHE A 432 -2.89 11.75 -2.61
N GLY A 433 -1.60 11.46 -2.80
CA GLY A 433 -1.08 10.52 -3.80
C GLY A 433 0.14 11.11 -4.48
N GLY A 434 0.99 10.27 -5.08
CA GLY A 434 2.22 10.74 -5.71
C GLY A 434 3.13 11.49 -4.74
N ASP A 435 3.55 12.69 -5.14
CA ASP A 435 4.40 13.66 -4.45
C ASP A 435 3.61 14.75 -3.71
N GLU A 436 2.29 14.61 -3.59
CA GLU A 436 1.41 15.65 -3.04
C GLU A 436 1.01 15.41 -1.58
N PHE A 437 1.25 16.41 -0.73
CA PHE A 437 0.91 16.46 0.68
C PHE A 437 -0.03 17.63 0.98
N THR A 438 -0.91 17.46 1.97
CA THR A 438 -1.82 18.51 2.41
C THR A 438 -1.74 18.68 3.92
N ILE A 439 -1.82 19.93 4.36
CA ILE A 439 -1.75 20.29 5.78
C ILE A 439 -2.99 21.10 6.15
N LEU A 440 -3.65 20.70 7.24
CA LEU A 440 -4.83 21.38 7.78
C LEU A 440 -4.45 22.14 9.06
N ILE A 441 -4.70 23.44 9.08
CA ILE A 441 -4.60 24.28 10.28
C ILE A 441 -6.04 24.62 10.72
N PRO A 442 -6.63 23.86 11.66
CA PRO A 442 -8.07 23.92 11.96
C PRO A 442 -8.49 25.19 12.70
N GLN A 443 -7.55 25.91 13.31
CA GLN A 443 -7.81 27.16 14.02
C GLN A 443 -6.70 28.16 13.71
N LEU A 444 -7.03 29.16 12.90
CA LEU A 444 -6.11 30.21 12.52
C LEU A 444 -6.50 31.54 13.17
N HIS A 445 -5.53 32.16 13.85
CA HIS A 445 -5.68 33.50 14.42
C HIS A 445 -5.20 34.59 13.47
N ASP A 446 -4.12 34.34 12.74
CA ASP A 446 -3.48 35.27 11.80
C ASP A 446 -2.95 34.52 10.57
N GLU A 447 -3.12 35.09 9.38
CA GLU A 447 -2.63 34.54 8.11
C GLU A 447 -1.10 34.52 8.04
N GLN A 448 -0.41 35.41 8.78
CA GLN A 448 1.06 35.36 8.88
C GLN A 448 1.56 34.04 9.51
N ALA A 449 0.74 33.40 10.35
CA ALA A 449 1.08 32.09 10.91
C ALA A 449 1.17 31.02 9.80
N LEU A 450 0.32 31.08 8.76
CA LEU A 450 0.39 30.14 7.63
C LEU A 450 1.66 30.34 6.82
N ALA A 451 2.08 31.59 6.61
CA ALA A 451 3.33 31.89 5.92
C ALA A 451 4.54 31.33 6.71
N ALA A 452 4.53 31.46 8.04
CA ALA A 452 5.57 30.91 8.90
C ALA A 452 5.61 29.37 8.85
N VAL A 453 4.45 28.71 8.84
CA VAL A 453 4.35 27.26 8.66
C VAL A 453 4.91 26.86 7.30
N ALA A 454 4.48 27.52 6.22
CA ALA A 454 4.95 27.21 4.87
C ALA A 454 6.47 27.32 4.73
N ARG A 455 7.09 28.41 5.21
CA ARG A 455 8.55 28.56 5.23
C ARG A 455 9.24 27.44 6.00
N ARG A 456 8.72 27.07 7.18
CA ARG A 456 9.28 25.98 7.97
C ARG A 456 9.17 24.61 7.29
N LEU A 457 8.09 24.37 6.54
CA LEU A 457 7.96 23.17 5.72
C LEU A 457 9.03 23.16 4.61
N LEU A 458 9.18 24.28 3.89
CA LEU A 458 10.18 24.44 2.83
C LEU A 458 11.62 24.30 3.35
N ASP A 459 11.95 24.98 4.45
CA ASP A 459 13.26 24.89 5.10
C ASP A 459 13.55 23.45 5.53
N GLY A 460 12.56 22.76 6.08
CA GLY A 460 12.67 21.34 6.44
C GLY A 460 12.96 20.47 5.23
N LEU A 461 12.25 20.67 4.11
CA LEU A 461 12.49 19.92 2.87
C LEU A 461 13.88 20.20 2.28
N SER A 462 14.36 21.44 2.36
CA SER A 462 15.68 21.83 1.82
C SER A 462 16.88 21.14 2.50
N GLN A 463 16.69 20.52 3.67
CA GLN A 463 17.73 19.74 4.33
C GLN A 463 17.99 18.41 3.59
N PRO A 464 19.24 17.93 3.50
CA PRO A 464 19.55 16.64 2.88
C PRO A 464 18.75 15.46 3.47
N PHE A 465 18.35 14.54 2.60
CA PHE A 465 17.75 13.26 2.95
C PHE A 465 18.79 12.16 2.76
N SER A 466 19.07 11.40 3.83
CA SER A 466 19.95 10.24 3.75
C SER A 466 19.15 9.00 3.33
N LEU A 467 19.22 8.65 2.05
CA LEU A 467 18.45 7.55 1.45
C LEU A 467 19.41 6.46 0.94
N GLN A 468 19.41 5.29 1.58
CA GLN A 468 20.20 4.12 1.16
C GLN A 468 21.70 4.42 0.89
N GLY A 469 22.29 5.39 1.60
CA GLY A 469 23.69 5.80 1.45
C GLY A 469 23.93 6.99 0.50
N HIS A 470 22.89 7.55 -0.11
CA HIS A 470 22.94 8.78 -0.90
C HIS A 470 22.35 9.95 -0.13
N GLU A 471 22.96 11.13 -0.26
CA GLU A 471 22.34 12.39 0.18
C GLU A 471 21.57 13.02 -0.98
N VAL A 472 20.26 13.16 -0.81
CA VAL A 472 19.36 13.77 -1.79
C VAL A 472 18.76 15.02 -1.19
N VAL A 473 18.86 16.15 -1.88
CA VAL A 473 18.20 17.40 -1.49
C VAL A 473 16.98 17.60 -2.40
N VAL A 474 15.83 17.92 -1.80
CA VAL A 474 14.60 18.21 -2.54
C VAL A 474 14.02 19.56 -2.12
N GLY A 475 13.39 20.23 -3.08
CA GLY A 475 12.57 21.41 -2.80
C GLY A 475 11.12 21.02 -2.54
N GLY A 476 10.32 22.02 -2.18
CA GLY A 476 8.88 21.90 -2.23
C GLY A 476 8.27 23.17 -2.79
N SER A 477 7.09 23.04 -3.38
CA SER A 477 6.26 24.16 -3.77
C SER A 477 4.98 24.13 -2.94
N VAL A 478 4.61 25.25 -2.31
CA VAL A 478 3.48 25.30 -1.36
C VAL A 478 2.42 26.30 -1.81
N GLY A 479 1.17 25.88 -1.85
CA GLY A 479 0.01 26.73 -2.06
C GLY A 479 -0.85 26.84 -0.83
N ILE A 480 -1.34 28.03 -0.52
CA ILE A 480 -2.09 28.32 0.70
C ILE A 480 -3.47 28.85 0.34
N ALA A 481 -4.52 28.29 0.94
CA ALA A 481 -5.88 28.83 0.89
C ALA A 481 -6.49 28.93 2.30
N VAL A 482 -7.30 29.96 2.52
CA VAL A 482 -7.87 30.32 3.82
C VAL A 482 -9.39 30.36 3.75
N PHE A 483 -10.05 29.63 4.64
CA PHE A 483 -11.48 29.80 4.90
C PHE A 483 -11.70 31.01 5.80
N PRO A 484 -12.69 31.88 5.54
CA PRO A 484 -13.66 31.82 4.43
C PRO A 484 -13.28 32.61 3.16
N SER A 485 -12.14 33.31 3.13
CA SER A 485 -11.79 34.25 2.04
C SER A 485 -11.61 33.56 0.69
N ASP A 486 -11.02 32.36 0.69
CA ASP A 486 -10.56 31.67 -0.50
C ASP A 486 -11.44 30.46 -0.82
N GLY A 487 -12.58 30.29 -0.15
CA GLY A 487 -13.53 29.22 -0.44
C GLY A 487 -14.42 28.88 0.74
N ASN A 488 -15.62 28.36 0.45
CA ASN A 488 -16.65 28.11 1.46
C ASN A 488 -16.86 26.62 1.80
N ASN A 489 -16.20 25.72 1.08
CA ASN A 489 -16.31 24.28 1.25
C ASN A 489 -14.94 23.59 1.02
N PRO A 490 -14.76 22.32 1.45
CA PRO A 490 -13.48 21.62 1.33
C PRO A 490 -12.94 21.51 -0.09
N GLU A 491 -13.80 21.27 -1.09
CA GLU A 491 -13.39 21.10 -2.48
C GLU A 491 -12.84 22.39 -3.07
N GLU A 492 -13.51 23.51 -2.80
CA GLU A 492 -13.10 24.83 -3.26
C GLU A 492 -11.77 25.27 -2.66
N LEU A 493 -11.58 25.09 -1.34
CA LEU A 493 -10.33 25.42 -0.67
C LEU A 493 -9.16 24.56 -1.16
N LEU A 494 -9.38 23.25 -1.35
CA LEU A 494 -8.36 22.35 -1.90
C LEU A 494 -7.99 22.73 -3.33
N ARG A 495 -8.98 23.05 -4.18
CA ARG A 495 -8.73 23.50 -5.55
C ARG A 495 -7.92 24.78 -5.58
N ASN A 496 -8.30 25.76 -4.76
CA ASN A 496 -7.66 27.08 -4.75
C ASN A 496 -6.25 27.01 -4.13
N ALA A 497 -6.03 26.19 -3.09
CA ALA A 497 -4.70 25.92 -2.55
C ALA A 497 -3.81 25.23 -3.59
N ASN A 498 -4.35 24.28 -4.36
CA ASN A 498 -3.63 23.64 -5.46
C ASN A 498 -3.23 24.65 -6.56
N SER A 499 -4.14 25.53 -6.98
CA SER A 499 -3.83 26.61 -7.94
C SER A 499 -2.68 27.50 -7.45
N ALA A 500 -2.67 27.83 -6.15
CA ALA A 500 -1.59 28.61 -5.56
C ALA A 500 -0.25 27.85 -5.54
N MET A 501 -0.28 26.53 -5.29
CA MET A 501 0.93 25.70 -5.32
C MET A 501 1.53 25.65 -6.72
N TYR A 502 0.70 25.53 -7.77
CA TYR A 502 1.16 25.62 -9.14
C TYR A 502 1.77 26.99 -9.47
N ALA A 503 1.17 28.08 -8.99
CA ALA A 503 1.76 29.41 -9.14
C ALA A 503 3.14 29.52 -8.44
N ALA A 504 3.33 28.84 -7.31
CA ALA A 504 4.65 28.75 -6.66
C ALA A 504 5.66 27.99 -7.53
N LYS A 505 5.24 26.91 -8.22
CA LYS A 505 6.09 26.18 -9.17
C LYS A 505 6.56 27.04 -10.34
N GLU A 506 5.68 27.89 -10.87
CA GLU A 506 5.98 28.74 -12.03
C GLU A 506 6.92 29.89 -11.68
N ARG A 507 6.94 30.36 -10.42
CA ARG A 507 7.80 31.45 -9.95
C ARG A 507 9.22 31.02 -9.57
N GLY A 508 9.61 29.78 -9.90
CA GLY A 508 10.96 29.27 -9.65
C GLY A 508 11.02 28.06 -8.72
N ARG A 509 9.89 27.57 -8.19
CA ARG A 509 9.81 26.50 -7.18
C ARG A 509 10.51 26.88 -5.87
N GLY A 510 10.47 26.00 -4.85
CA GLY A 510 11.09 26.28 -3.55
C GLY A 510 10.46 27.44 -2.78
N ASP A 511 9.24 27.84 -3.13
CA ASP A 511 8.53 28.98 -2.54
C ASP A 511 7.09 28.61 -2.18
N TYR A 512 6.40 29.52 -1.47
CA TYR A 512 4.99 29.41 -1.18
C TYR A 512 4.19 30.57 -1.77
N GLN A 513 2.93 30.33 -2.12
CA GLN A 513 2.02 31.35 -2.60
C GLN A 513 0.65 31.25 -1.91
N PHE A 514 0.10 32.40 -1.53
CA PHE A 514 -1.30 32.50 -1.15
C PHE A 514 -2.17 32.53 -2.39
N TYR A 515 -3.33 31.89 -2.32
CA TYR A 515 -4.30 31.93 -3.39
C TYR A 515 -4.74 33.37 -3.66
N ALA A 516 -4.64 33.78 -4.92
CA ALA A 516 -5.26 34.97 -5.45
C ALA A 516 -6.17 34.57 -6.62
N GLN A 517 -7.30 35.26 -6.79
CA GLN A 517 -8.28 34.92 -7.83
C GLN A 517 -7.69 34.90 -9.25
N SER A 518 -6.65 35.71 -9.52
CA SER A 518 -5.87 35.72 -10.77
C SER A 518 -5.13 34.41 -11.07
N MET A 519 -4.89 33.54 -10.08
CA MET A 519 -4.16 32.28 -10.27
C MET A 519 -4.97 31.20 -10.99
N ASN A 520 -6.31 31.22 -10.90
CA ASN A 520 -7.15 30.33 -11.69
C ASN A 520 -7.08 30.65 -13.20
N GLU A 521 -6.79 31.90 -13.56
CA GLU A 521 -6.60 32.31 -14.94
C GLU A 521 -5.29 31.74 -15.52
N LEU A 522 -4.23 31.63 -14.72
CA LEU A 522 -2.94 31.07 -15.14
C LEU A 522 -3.03 29.59 -15.50
N SER A 523 -3.69 28.78 -14.66
CA SER A 523 -3.89 27.35 -14.93
C SER A 523 -4.75 27.09 -16.17
N LEU A 524 -5.81 27.89 -16.37
CA LEU A 524 -6.63 27.82 -17.58
C LEU A 524 -5.86 28.28 -18.82
N ARG A 525 -5.12 29.39 -18.71
CA ARG A 525 -4.28 29.95 -19.77
C ARG A 525 -3.25 28.93 -20.23
N ARG A 526 -2.65 28.19 -19.32
CA ARG A 526 -1.69 27.12 -19.63
C ARG A 526 -2.31 26.00 -20.48
N LEU A 527 -3.49 25.50 -20.11
CA LEU A 527 -4.20 24.48 -20.89
C LEU A 527 -4.55 24.98 -22.30
N ILE A 528 -4.94 26.26 -22.42
CA ILE A 528 -5.20 26.91 -23.71
C ILE A 528 -3.92 26.99 -24.54
N LEU A 529 -2.79 27.40 -23.94
CA LEU A 529 -1.49 27.48 -24.60
C LEU A 529 -1.04 26.11 -25.10
N GLU A 530 -1.17 25.04 -24.32
CA GLU A 530 -0.82 23.67 -24.74
C GLU A 530 -1.60 23.25 -26.00
N GLY A 531 -2.92 23.46 -26.00
CA GLY A 531 -3.77 23.11 -27.14
C GLY A 531 -3.47 23.92 -28.41
N LYS A 532 -3.11 25.20 -28.25
CA LYS A 532 -2.78 26.10 -29.36
C LYS A 532 -1.35 25.90 -29.89
N LEU A 533 -0.37 25.64 -29.02
CA LEU A 533 1.04 25.50 -29.37
C LEU A 533 1.26 24.38 -30.40
N ARG A 534 0.51 23.28 -30.27
CA ARG A 534 0.55 22.16 -31.23
C ARG A 534 0.12 22.58 -32.64
N LYS A 535 -0.86 23.48 -32.77
CA LYS A 535 -1.38 23.98 -34.06
C LYS A 535 -0.48 25.09 -34.64
N ALA A 536 0.12 25.91 -33.78
CA ALA A 536 0.92 27.07 -34.17
C ALA A 536 2.17 26.69 -34.98
N LEU A 537 2.80 25.55 -34.68
CA LEU A 537 3.99 25.06 -35.40
C LEU A 537 3.73 24.82 -36.88
N ASP A 538 2.52 24.38 -37.25
CA ASP A 538 2.16 24.07 -38.62
C ASP A 538 1.58 25.30 -39.37
N ALA A 539 1.18 26.35 -38.65
CA ALA A 539 0.43 27.50 -39.17
C ALA A 539 1.27 28.79 -39.40
N SER A 540 2.61 28.75 -39.27
CA SER A 540 3.50 29.92 -39.43
C SER A 540 3.23 31.08 -38.44
N HIS A 541 2.78 30.78 -37.23
CA HIS A 541 2.50 31.78 -36.18
C HIS A 541 3.75 32.17 -35.35
N PHE A 542 4.93 31.65 -35.71
CA PHE A 542 6.19 31.96 -35.03
C PHE A 542 7.05 32.90 -35.88
N GLU A 543 7.69 33.86 -35.22
CA GLU A 543 8.64 34.80 -35.81
C GLU A 543 9.88 34.91 -34.90
N LEU A 544 11.05 35.16 -35.49
CA LEU A 544 12.26 35.50 -34.73
C LEU A 544 12.43 37.02 -34.68
N PHE A 545 12.57 37.54 -33.48
CA PHE A 545 13.01 38.90 -33.22
C PHE A 545 14.49 38.86 -32.86
N PHE A 546 15.20 39.95 -33.13
CA PHE A 546 16.65 40.04 -33.02
C PHE A 546 17.00 41.14 -32.04
N GLN A 547 17.62 40.77 -30.92
CA GLN A 547 18.14 41.74 -29.97
C GLN A 547 19.65 41.94 -30.19
N PRO A 548 20.12 43.17 -30.43
CA PRO A 548 21.54 43.42 -30.72
C PRO A 548 22.44 43.24 -29.50
N LYS A 549 23.65 42.72 -29.75
CA LYS A 549 24.77 42.63 -28.81
C LYS A 549 25.83 43.67 -29.18
N LEU A 550 26.36 44.40 -28.20
CA LEU A 550 27.32 45.48 -28.42
C LEU A 550 28.64 45.18 -27.75
N SER A 551 29.73 45.43 -28.47
CA SER A 551 31.07 45.48 -27.89
C SER A 551 31.22 46.73 -27.04
N LEU A 552 31.61 46.57 -25.77
CA LEU A 552 31.86 47.70 -24.88
C LEU A 552 33.16 48.44 -25.24
N GLU A 553 34.13 47.76 -25.87
CA GLU A 553 35.38 48.37 -26.34
C GLU A 553 35.16 49.28 -27.56
N SER A 554 34.47 48.79 -28.58
CA SER A 554 34.31 49.51 -29.86
C SER A 554 33.02 50.32 -29.96
N GLY A 555 32.01 49.97 -29.16
CA GLY A 555 30.64 50.47 -29.26
C GLY A 555 29.90 49.98 -30.51
N ALA A 556 30.45 49.02 -31.26
CA ALA A 556 29.83 48.45 -32.45
C ALA A 556 28.98 47.22 -32.11
N ILE A 557 27.99 46.95 -32.96
CA ILE A 557 27.19 45.73 -32.85
C ILE A 557 28.05 44.53 -33.28
N THR A 558 28.11 43.50 -32.45
CA THR A 558 28.88 42.26 -32.70
C THR A 558 28.00 41.14 -33.28
N GLY A 559 26.72 41.16 -32.93
CA GLY A 559 25.73 40.18 -33.38
C GLY A 559 24.35 40.47 -32.81
N PHE A 560 23.47 39.48 -32.93
CA PHE A 560 22.10 39.54 -32.42
C PHE A 560 21.75 38.23 -31.71
N GLU A 561 20.91 38.31 -30.69
CA GLU A 561 20.22 37.15 -30.13
C GLU A 561 18.87 36.96 -30.82
N GLY A 562 18.63 35.76 -31.33
CA GLY A 562 17.39 35.35 -31.97
C GLY A 562 16.35 34.90 -30.95
N LEU A 563 15.44 35.81 -30.61
CA LEU A 563 14.40 35.60 -29.63
C LEU A 563 13.09 35.20 -30.29
N LEU A 564 12.62 34.01 -29.96
CA LEU A 564 11.36 33.49 -30.48
C LEU A 564 10.16 34.32 -30.00
N ARG A 565 9.21 34.58 -30.89
CA ARG A 565 7.93 35.18 -30.58
C ARG A 565 6.81 34.38 -31.21
N TRP A 566 5.71 34.27 -30.48
CA TRP A 566 4.50 33.60 -30.95
C TRP A 566 3.38 34.61 -31.11
N ASP A 567 2.94 34.81 -32.35
CA ASP A 567 1.80 35.66 -32.69
C ASP A 567 0.56 34.77 -32.88
N ASP A 568 -0.29 34.68 -31.85
CA ASP A 568 -1.55 33.93 -31.93
C ASP A 568 -2.71 34.86 -32.30
N PRO A 569 -3.57 34.50 -33.26
CA PRO A 569 -4.68 35.36 -33.71
C PRO A 569 -5.69 35.76 -32.62
N GLU A 570 -5.82 34.97 -31.55
CA GLU A 570 -6.79 35.23 -30.48
C GLU A 570 -6.11 35.77 -29.21
N LEU A 571 -4.90 35.29 -28.89
CA LEU A 571 -4.16 35.70 -27.69
C LEU A 571 -3.22 36.90 -27.92
N GLY A 572 -2.99 37.28 -29.18
CA GLY A 572 -1.98 38.27 -29.56
C GLY A 572 -0.56 37.73 -29.41
N MET A 573 0.38 38.63 -29.13
CA MET A 573 1.79 38.28 -28.95
C MET A 573 2.02 37.58 -27.60
N VAL A 574 2.31 36.28 -27.64
CA VAL A 574 2.64 35.46 -26.49
C VAL A 574 4.16 35.44 -26.29
N GLY A 575 4.61 35.79 -25.09
CA GLY A 575 6.03 35.86 -24.73
C GLY A 575 6.66 34.49 -24.47
N PRO A 576 8.00 34.33 -24.65
CA PRO A 576 8.71 33.07 -24.41
C PRO A 576 8.46 32.44 -23.03
N CYS A 577 8.43 33.25 -21.98
CA CYS A 577 8.23 32.78 -20.60
C CYS A 577 6.88 32.06 -20.40
N ASP A 578 5.87 32.40 -21.22
CA ASP A 578 4.54 31.78 -21.12
C ASP A 578 4.48 30.42 -21.81
N PHE A 579 5.14 30.24 -22.96
CA PHE A 579 4.94 29.04 -23.80
C PHE A 579 6.15 28.10 -23.86
N ILE A 580 7.38 28.54 -23.57
CA ILE A 580 8.56 27.64 -23.57
C ILE A 580 8.42 26.55 -22.49
N PRO A 581 8.03 26.85 -21.23
CA PRO A 581 7.83 25.80 -20.23
C PRO A 581 6.79 24.75 -20.66
N VAL A 582 5.72 25.21 -21.30
CA VAL A 582 4.68 24.33 -21.88
C VAL A 582 5.27 23.47 -23.01
N ALA A 583 6.11 24.05 -23.87
CA ALA A 583 6.78 23.33 -24.96
C ALA A 583 7.76 22.27 -24.43
N GLU A 584 8.47 22.53 -23.34
CA GLU A 584 9.41 21.58 -22.74
C GLU A 584 8.69 20.38 -22.12
N GLU A 585 7.67 20.63 -21.29
CA GLU A 585 6.94 19.55 -20.62
C GLU A 585 6.17 18.63 -21.59
N THR A 586 5.72 19.19 -22.72
CA THR A 586 5.00 18.45 -23.76
C THR A 586 5.93 17.82 -24.80
N GLY A 587 7.25 18.06 -24.70
CA GLY A 587 8.24 17.61 -25.69
C GLY A 587 8.20 18.36 -27.03
N MET A 588 7.34 19.38 -27.19
CA MET A 588 7.25 20.19 -28.41
C MET A 588 8.48 21.09 -28.63
N ILE A 589 9.26 21.36 -27.57
CA ILE A 589 10.45 22.21 -27.64
C ILE A 589 11.47 21.71 -28.67
N SER A 590 11.56 20.40 -28.88
CA SER A 590 12.45 19.83 -29.89
C SER A 590 12.06 20.19 -31.32
N ARG A 591 10.76 20.17 -31.64
CA ARG A 591 10.26 20.57 -32.96
C ARG A 591 10.44 22.08 -33.16
N LEU A 592 10.19 22.85 -32.11
CA LEU A 592 10.32 24.30 -32.12
C LEU A 592 11.78 24.73 -32.28
N GLY A 593 12.70 24.12 -31.54
CA GLY A 593 14.14 24.38 -31.67
C GLY A 593 14.67 24.09 -33.07
N ALA A 594 14.26 22.97 -33.70
CA ALA A 594 14.62 22.68 -35.09
C ALA A 594 14.08 23.74 -36.07
N TRP A 595 12.88 24.27 -35.82
CA TRP A 595 12.33 25.37 -36.62
C TRP A 595 13.13 26.68 -36.41
N VAL A 596 13.48 27.00 -35.17
CA VAL A 596 14.27 28.20 -34.82
C VAL A 596 15.64 28.16 -35.50
N ILE A 597 16.36 27.05 -35.40
CA ILE A 597 17.68 26.86 -36.04
C ILE A 597 17.58 27.09 -37.56
N ARG A 598 16.59 26.47 -38.22
CA ARG A 598 16.34 26.68 -39.66
C ARG A 598 16.09 28.13 -40.01
N ARG A 599 15.25 28.81 -39.22
CA ARG A 599 14.91 30.22 -39.46
C ARG A 599 16.11 31.14 -39.24
N ALA A 600 16.90 30.89 -38.20
CA ALA A 600 18.14 31.63 -37.95
C ALA A 600 19.13 31.45 -39.13
N CYS A 601 19.35 30.22 -39.59
CA CYS A 601 20.24 29.95 -40.73
C CYS A 601 19.78 30.66 -42.00
N ARG A 602 18.48 30.58 -42.33
CA ARG A 602 17.90 31.30 -43.49
C ARG A 602 18.00 32.81 -43.36
N GLN A 603 17.85 33.36 -42.15
CA GLN A 603 17.97 34.80 -41.94
C GLN A 603 19.42 35.27 -42.14
N VAL A 604 20.40 34.50 -41.65
CA VAL A 604 21.83 34.78 -41.88
C VAL A 604 22.13 34.72 -43.38
N ALA A 605 21.65 33.70 -44.10
CA ALA A 605 21.83 33.58 -45.55
C ALA A 605 21.24 34.79 -46.30
N ALA A 606 20.04 35.24 -45.89
CA ALA A 606 19.41 36.42 -46.47
C ALA A 606 20.23 37.70 -46.20
N TRP A 607 20.84 37.83 -45.03
CA TRP A 607 21.74 38.95 -44.72
C TRP A 607 23.03 38.92 -45.52
N ASP A 608 23.60 37.74 -45.74
CA ASP A 608 24.82 37.56 -46.52
C ASP A 608 24.59 37.85 -48.01
N GLN A 609 23.52 37.31 -48.60
CA GLN A 609 23.15 37.54 -50.01
C GLN A 609 22.90 39.01 -50.31
N ASN A 610 22.26 39.73 -49.38
CA ASN A 610 21.95 41.15 -49.54
C ASN A 610 23.08 42.08 -49.05
N GLY A 611 24.14 41.54 -48.46
CA GLY A 611 25.24 42.30 -47.85
C GLY A 611 24.79 43.26 -46.75
N THR A 612 23.73 42.92 -46.00
CA THR A 612 23.08 43.85 -45.07
C THR A 612 23.56 43.73 -43.63
N CYS A 613 24.02 42.55 -43.21
CA CYS A 613 24.48 42.30 -41.85
C CYS A 613 25.58 41.22 -41.82
N GLN A 614 26.68 41.50 -41.10
CA GLN A 614 27.78 40.56 -40.89
C GLN A 614 27.89 40.02 -39.45
N GLY A 615 26.94 40.37 -38.59
CA GLY A 615 26.91 39.94 -37.18
C GLY A 615 26.48 38.49 -36.99
N SER A 616 26.96 37.85 -35.92
CA SER A 616 26.51 36.51 -35.54
C SER A 616 25.07 36.49 -35.04
N VAL A 617 24.38 35.36 -35.15
CA VAL A 617 23.05 35.13 -34.56
C VAL A 617 23.17 34.07 -33.47
N ALA A 618 22.83 34.45 -32.24
CA ALA A 618 22.74 33.54 -31.11
C ALA A 618 21.35 32.91 -31.02
N VAL A 619 21.29 31.62 -30.69
CA VAL A 619 20.06 30.83 -30.59
C VAL A 619 20.09 29.98 -29.33
N ASN A 620 19.03 30.08 -28.54
CA ASN A 620 18.84 29.28 -27.34
C ASN A 620 18.57 27.79 -27.65
N LEU A 621 19.26 26.90 -26.93
CA LEU A 621 19.07 25.45 -26.97
C LEU A 621 18.53 24.95 -25.64
N SER A 622 17.36 24.30 -25.69
CA SER A 622 16.76 23.66 -24.50
C SER A 622 17.51 22.39 -24.10
N PRO A 623 17.58 22.04 -22.80
CA PRO A 623 18.14 20.78 -22.32
C PRO A 623 17.57 19.54 -23.02
N GLU A 624 16.28 19.55 -23.37
CA GLU A 624 15.61 18.41 -24.00
C GLU A 624 16.12 18.15 -25.43
N GLN A 625 16.70 19.14 -26.11
CA GLN A 625 17.25 18.96 -27.45
C GLN A 625 18.56 18.16 -27.46
N PHE A 626 19.34 18.21 -26.38
CA PHE A 626 20.60 17.46 -26.25
C PHE A 626 20.37 15.95 -26.08
N ARG A 627 19.18 15.54 -25.62
CA ARG A 627 18.78 14.12 -25.57
C ARG A 627 18.61 13.49 -26.95
N GLN A 628 18.51 14.29 -28.01
CA GLN A 628 18.34 13.78 -29.36
C GLN A 628 19.71 13.53 -29.99
N PRO A 629 20.09 12.27 -30.26
CA PRO A 629 21.39 11.96 -30.84
C PRO A 629 21.58 12.68 -32.18
N GLY A 630 22.81 13.14 -32.43
CA GLY A 630 23.18 13.84 -33.68
C GLY A 630 22.66 15.28 -33.80
N LEU A 631 22.46 16.00 -32.68
CA LEU A 631 22.07 17.43 -32.71
C LEU A 631 23.08 18.28 -33.50
N ALA A 632 24.38 18.11 -33.22
CA ALA A 632 25.44 18.83 -33.91
C ALA A 632 25.40 18.59 -35.43
N ASP A 633 25.22 17.34 -35.87
CA ASP A 633 25.12 16.98 -37.29
C ASP A 633 23.90 17.60 -37.97
N ARG A 634 22.77 17.70 -37.25
CA ARG A 634 21.57 18.37 -37.75
C ARG A 634 21.80 19.86 -37.93
N ILE A 635 22.39 20.53 -36.93
CA ILE A 635 22.71 21.96 -37.02
C ILE A 635 23.64 22.23 -38.20
N LEU A 636 24.69 21.42 -38.35
CA LEU A 636 25.64 21.55 -39.45
C LEU A 636 24.99 21.38 -40.81
N ARG A 637 24.07 20.41 -40.94
CA ARG A 637 23.31 20.21 -42.17
C ARG A 637 22.48 21.44 -42.53
N GLU A 638 21.77 22.02 -41.58
CA GLU A 638 20.95 23.21 -41.81
C GLU A 638 21.80 24.43 -42.20
N ALA A 639 22.96 24.61 -41.57
CA ALA A 639 23.92 25.65 -41.95
C ALA A 639 24.49 25.43 -43.36
N SER A 640 24.83 24.18 -43.71
CA SER A 640 25.33 23.83 -45.04
C SER A 640 24.26 23.97 -46.13
N GLU A 641 23.01 23.62 -45.85
CA GLU A 641 21.89 23.79 -46.79
C GLU A 641 21.57 25.28 -47.04
N ALA A 642 21.83 26.14 -46.05
CA ALA A 642 21.65 27.59 -46.17
C ALA A 642 22.86 28.32 -46.78
N ASP A 643 23.98 27.62 -47.02
CA ASP A 643 25.24 28.16 -47.56
C ASP A 643 25.80 29.34 -46.72
N ILE A 644 25.82 29.18 -45.40
CA ILE A 644 26.34 30.19 -44.46
C ILE A 644 27.64 29.75 -43.79
N ASP A 645 28.48 30.71 -43.38
CA ASP A 645 29.63 30.43 -42.52
C ASP A 645 29.14 30.01 -41.11
N PRO A 646 29.43 28.78 -40.63
CA PRO A 646 28.99 28.33 -39.31
C PRO A 646 29.43 29.23 -38.16
N ARG A 647 30.51 30.01 -38.31
CA ARG A 647 30.97 30.99 -37.30
C ARG A 647 29.97 32.11 -37.04
N ARG A 648 28.99 32.28 -37.94
CA ARG A 648 27.87 33.21 -37.78
C ARG A 648 26.81 32.69 -36.82
N LEU A 649 26.86 31.43 -36.41
CA LEU A 649 25.93 30.86 -35.45
C LEU A 649 26.59 30.74 -34.07
N GLU A 650 25.81 31.11 -33.07
CA GLU A 650 26.14 30.98 -31.66
C GLU A 650 24.99 30.26 -30.95
N PHE A 651 25.31 29.35 -30.05
CA PHE A 651 24.30 28.57 -29.32
C PHE A 651 24.39 28.84 -27.83
N GLU A 652 23.26 29.25 -27.26
CA GLU A 652 23.12 29.58 -25.85
C GLU A 652 22.53 28.37 -25.11
N ILE A 653 23.18 27.98 -24.01
CA ILE A 653 22.76 26.88 -23.16
C ILE A 653 22.65 27.36 -21.73
N THR A 654 21.59 26.99 -21.01
CA THR A 654 21.49 27.33 -19.58
C THR A 654 22.37 26.43 -18.74
N GLU A 655 22.74 26.89 -17.55
CA GLU A 655 23.50 26.11 -16.55
C GLU A 655 22.85 24.73 -16.25
N SER A 656 21.52 24.65 -16.30
CA SER A 656 20.75 23.44 -16.03
C SER A 656 20.98 22.32 -17.05
N VAL A 657 21.29 22.65 -18.31
CA VAL A 657 21.68 21.68 -19.35
C VAL A 657 22.90 20.88 -18.88
N VAL A 658 23.79 21.57 -18.17
CA VAL A 658 25.11 21.07 -17.86
C VAL A 658 25.09 20.08 -16.69
N LEU A 659 24.13 20.18 -15.78
CA LEU A 659 23.97 19.31 -14.61
C LEU A 659 23.34 17.94 -14.93
N ARG A 660 23.05 17.62 -16.21
CA ARG A 660 22.39 16.39 -16.65
C ARG A 660 23.25 15.71 -17.74
N ASP A 661 23.59 14.44 -17.55
CA ASP A 661 24.35 13.56 -18.47
C ASP A 661 25.61 14.15 -19.12
N THR A 662 26.69 14.09 -18.34
CA THR A 662 27.95 14.83 -18.52
C THR A 662 28.68 14.54 -19.84
N GLU A 663 28.72 13.30 -20.31
CA GLU A 663 29.65 12.91 -21.38
C GLU A 663 29.08 13.20 -22.78
N GLU A 664 27.83 12.82 -23.04
CA GLU A 664 27.21 12.97 -24.36
C GLU A 664 26.95 14.45 -24.71
N VAL A 665 26.50 15.24 -23.74
CA VAL A 665 26.30 16.69 -23.93
C VAL A 665 27.63 17.36 -24.24
N ILE A 666 28.69 17.05 -23.49
CA ILE A 666 30.03 17.61 -23.74
C ILE A 666 30.53 17.21 -25.13
N GLN A 667 30.34 15.97 -25.57
CA GLN A 667 30.69 15.53 -26.93
C GLN A 667 29.93 16.30 -28.00
N GLN A 668 28.63 16.53 -27.83
CA GLN A 668 27.84 17.32 -28.78
C GLN A 668 28.28 18.78 -28.82
N LEU A 669 28.57 19.40 -27.67
CA LEU A 669 29.08 20.79 -27.61
C LEU A 669 30.48 20.91 -28.24
N GLN A 670 31.36 19.93 -27.99
CA GLN A 670 32.66 19.85 -28.66
C GLN A 670 32.49 19.71 -30.17
N ALA A 671 31.55 18.88 -30.63
CA ALA A 671 31.23 18.74 -32.04
C ALA A 671 30.73 20.06 -32.65
N ILE A 672 29.84 20.80 -31.96
CA ILE A 672 29.38 22.13 -32.41
C ILE A 672 30.59 23.07 -32.58
N ARG A 673 31.48 23.14 -31.58
CA ARG A 673 32.68 23.99 -31.64
C ARG A 673 33.71 23.55 -32.68
N ALA A 674 33.88 22.25 -32.90
CA ALA A 674 34.80 21.71 -33.92
C ALA A 674 34.43 22.17 -35.33
N HIS A 675 33.15 22.50 -35.57
CA HIS A 675 32.67 23.06 -36.84
C HIS A 675 32.70 24.59 -36.89
N GLY A 676 33.30 25.26 -35.90
CA GLY A 676 33.51 26.71 -35.88
C GLY A 676 32.36 27.53 -35.29
N MET A 677 31.28 26.91 -34.86
CA MET A 677 30.17 27.57 -34.15
C MET A 677 30.59 27.90 -32.71
N ARG A 678 30.05 28.98 -32.15
CA ARG A 678 30.32 29.37 -30.75
C ARG A 678 29.28 28.82 -29.80
N VAL A 679 29.69 28.52 -28.58
CA VAL A 679 28.77 28.12 -27.49
C VAL A 679 28.87 29.12 -26.35
N ALA A 680 27.72 29.60 -25.90
CA ALA A 680 27.56 30.52 -24.78
C ALA A 680 26.84 29.84 -23.63
N LEU A 681 27.34 30.04 -22.41
CA LEU A 681 26.65 29.65 -21.18
C LEU A 681 25.77 30.80 -20.71
N ASP A 682 24.48 30.55 -20.63
CA ASP A 682 23.43 31.50 -20.29
C ASP A 682 22.95 31.38 -18.84
N ASP A 683 22.30 32.44 -18.35
CA ASP A 683 21.77 32.58 -16.98
C ASP A 683 22.79 32.33 -15.85
N PHE A 684 24.08 32.62 -16.08
CA PHE A 684 25.15 32.28 -15.13
C PHE A 684 25.00 33.03 -13.80
N GLY A 685 25.00 32.28 -12.69
CA GLY A 685 24.91 32.81 -11.32
C GLY A 685 23.57 32.55 -10.63
N THR A 686 22.54 32.11 -11.36
CA THR A 686 21.21 31.78 -10.80
C THR A 686 21.11 30.35 -10.24
N GLY A 687 22.14 29.52 -10.45
CA GLY A 687 22.19 28.10 -10.06
C GLY A 687 23.45 27.69 -9.26
N TYR A 688 23.61 26.38 -9.05
CA TYR A 688 24.73 25.78 -8.29
C TYR A 688 25.90 25.35 -9.21
N SER A 689 26.54 26.30 -9.88
CA SER A 689 27.72 26.01 -10.71
C SER A 689 28.97 25.75 -9.85
N SER A 690 29.54 24.55 -9.95
CA SER A 690 30.91 24.31 -9.47
C SER A 690 31.91 24.90 -10.47
N LEU A 691 32.78 25.81 -10.03
CA LEU A 691 33.94 26.32 -10.78
C LEU A 691 34.76 25.20 -11.47
N SER A 692 34.87 24.05 -10.80
CA SER A 692 35.55 22.85 -11.29
C SER A 692 34.95 22.32 -12.59
N TYR A 693 33.65 22.54 -12.77
CA TYR A 693 32.88 22.03 -13.88
C TYR A 693 32.87 23.01 -15.05
N LEU A 694 32.72 24.31 -14.79
CA LEU A 694 32.88 25.36 -15.80
C LEU A 694 34.19 25.22 -16.59
N ARG A 695 35.30 24.85 -15.92
CA ARG A 695 36.60 24.59 -16.56
C ARG A 695 36.58 23.43 -17.56
N LYS A 696 35.70 22.45 -17.41
CA LYS A 696 35.60 21.28 -18.30
C LYS A 696 34.68 21.54 -19.50
N LEU A 697 33.88 22.60 -19.45
CA LEU A 697 32.88 22.85 -20.48
C LEU A 697 33.49 23.47 -21.73
N PRO A 698 33.18 22.94 -22.91
CA PRO A 698 33.60 23.51 -24.18
C PRO A 698 32.70 24.72 -24.50
N VAL A 699 32.83 25.82 -23.76
CA VAL A 699 32.11 27.08 -24.00
C VAL A 699 33.10 28.19 -24.35
N ASP A 700 32.65 29.16 -25.13
CA ASP A 700 33.42 30.32 -25.59
C ASP A 700 33.01 31.61 -24.87
N ILE A 701 31.75 31.67 -24.45
CA ILE A 701 31.09 32.88 -23.93
C ILE A 701 30.38 32.55 -22.61
N LEU A 702 30.42 33.49 -21.67
CA LEU A 702 29.65 33.46 -20.42
C LEU A 702 28.75 34.69 -20.38
N LYS A 703 27.43 34.46 -20.31
CA LYS A 703 26.41 35.50 -20.21
C LYS A 703 26.00 35.66 -18.75
N ILE A 704 26.09 36.88 -18.23
CA ILE A 704 25.71 37.24 -16.86
C ILE A 704 24.23 37.59 -16.86
N ASP A 705 23.47 36.87 -16.04
CA ASP A 705 22.03 37.05 -15.94
C ASP A 705 21.63 38.47 -15.52
N ARG A 706 20.49 38.93 -16.04
CA ARG A 706 19.91 40.25 -15.76
C ARG A 706 19.75 40.53 -14.27
N SER A 707 19.44 39.54 -13.43
CA SER A 707 19.21 39.75 -11.99
C SER A 707 20.44 40.33 -11.29
N PHE A 708 21.64 40.00 -11.76
CA PHE A 708 22.90 40.57 -11.25
C PHE A 708 23.14 41.98 -11.76
N ILE A 709 22.68 42.32 -12.98
CA ILE A 709 22.89 43.63 -13.61
C ILE A 709 21.89 44.68 -13.10
N GLN A 710 20.65 44.27 -12.80
CA GLN A 710 19.54 45.20 -12.52
C GLN A 710 19.82 46.17 -11.36
N HIS A 711 20.60 45.77 -10.36
CA HIS A 711 20.83 46.53 -9.13
C HIS A 711 22.30 46.89 -8.86
N ILE A 712 23.21 46.77 -9.84
CA ILE A 712 24.64 47.04 -9.64
C ILE A 712 24.97 48.49 -9.24
N GLU A 713 24.07 49.43 -9.52
CA GLU A 713 24.24 50.84 -9.11
C GLU A 713 23.86 51.05 -7.63
N ASP A 714 22.89 50.29 -7.11
CA ASP A 714 22.27 50.53 -5.80
C ASP A 714 22.80 49.58 -4.71
N LYS A 715 23.23 48.37 -5.09
CA LYS A 715 23.62 47.31 -4.17
C LYS A 715 25.09 46.94 -4.34
N ALA A 716 25.88 47.21 -3.30
CA ALA A 716 27.30 46.89 -3.26
C ALA A 716 27.58 45.38 -3.40
N GLU A 717 26.66 44.51 -2.94
CA GLU A 717 26.77 43.06 -3.07
C GLU A 717 26.65 42.60 -4.54
N ASP A 718 25.61 43.05 -5.25
CA ASP A 718 25.39 42.71 -6.66
C ASP A 718 26.53 43.26 -7.54
N ALA A 719 27.06 44.44 -7.21
CA ALA A 719 28.24 45.00 -7.86
C ALA A 719 29.51 44.17 -7.62
N ALA A 720 29.75 43.73 -6.38
CA ALA A 720 30.91 42.90 -6.03
C ALA A 720 30.83 41.51 -6.68
N LEU A 721 29.64 40.90 -6.70
CA LEU A 721 29.41 39.60 -7.35
C LEU A 721 29.60 39.70 -8.86
N THR A 722 28.98 40.69 -9.51
CA THR A 722 29.12 40.91 -10.96
C THR A 722 30.57 41.14 -11.35
N GLY A 723 31.30 42.02 -10.63
CA GLY A 723 32.72 42.25 -10.85
C GLY A 723 33.57 40.97 -10.66
N GLY A 724 33.24 40.15 -9.66
CA GLY A 724 33.87 38.85 -9.43
C GLY A 724 33.64 37.85 -10.57
N ILE A 725 32.41 37.76 -11.09
CA ILE A 725 32.05 36.88 -12.21
C ILE A 725 32.82 37.29 -13.48
N ILE A 726 32.90 38.59 -13.77
CA ILE A 726 33.66 39.12 -14.92
C ILE A 726 35.14 38.73 -14.80
N ALA A 727 35.74 38.97 -13.63
CA ALA A 727 37.15 38.64 -13.40
C ALA A 727 37.43 37.13 -13.55
N MET A 728 36.53 36.29 -13.03
CA MET A 728 36.63 34.84 -13.12
C MET A 728 36.51 34.35 -14.57
N GLY A 729 35.49 34.80 -15.30
CA GLY A 729 35.29 34.36 -16.69
C GLY A 729 36.47 34.75 -17.58
N LYS A 730 37.03 35.94 -17.39
CA LYS A 730 38.27 36.36 -18.04
C LYS A 730 39.48 35.49 -17.69
N ALA A 731 39.63 35.12 -16.42
CA ALA A 731 40.71 34.22 -15.99
C ALA A 731 40.61 32.83 -16.63
N LEU A 732 39.40 32.40 -17.03
CA LEU A 732 39.15 31.17 -17.79
C LEU A 732 39.28 31.35 -19.31
N GLY A 733 39.57 32.56 -19.79
CA GLY A 733 39.67 32.89 -21.21
C GLY A 733 38.33 32.94 -21.93
N LEU A 734 37.22 33.11 -21.20
CA LEU A 734 35.87 33.24 -21.75
C LEU A 734 35.58 34.70 -22.08
N ARG A 735 34.81 34.92 -23.14
CA ARG A 735 34.24 36.23 -23.44
C ARG A 735 32.99 36.46 -22.58
N ILE A 736 32.85 37.65 -22.01
CA ILE A 736 31.78 37.97 -21.07
C ILE A 736 30.74 38.88 -21.73
N VAL A 737 29.46 38.49 -21.61
CA VAL A 737 28.32 39.27 -22.07
C VAL A 737 27.47 39.62 -20.86
N ALA A 738 27.17 40.89 -20.64
CA ALA A 738 26.24 41.31 -19.59
C ALA A 738 24.83 41.54 -20.14
N GLU A 739 23.83 40.90 -19.54
CA GLU A 739 22.44 40.99 -19.98
C GLU A 739 21.60 41.98 -19.18
N GLY A 740 20.60 42.57 -19.83
CA GLY A 740 19.64 43.44 -19.15
C GLY A 740 20.20 44.80 -18.73
N ALA A 741 21.21 45.33 -19.43
CA ALA A 741 21.67 46.70 -19.23
C ALA A 741 20.61 47.72 -19.70
N GLU A 742 20.15 48.57 -18.79
CA GLU A 742 19.07 49.54 -18.99
C GLU A 742 19.52 51.00 -18.80
N THR A 743 20.59 51.26 -18.04
CA THR A 743 21.08 52.61 -17.72
C THR A 743 22.52 52.87 -18.19
N GLU A 744 22.88 54.15 -18.39
CA GLU A 744 24.25 54.52 -18.73
C GLU A 744 25.24 54.20 -17.58
N GLY A 745 24.82 54.33 -16.32
CA GLY A 745 25.68 53.99 -15.18
C GLY A 745 26.02 52.50 -15.11
N GLN A 746 25.08 51.61 -15.44
CA GLN A 746 25.34 50.18 -15.57
C GLN A 746 26.39 49.91 -16.66
N ARG A 747 26.26 50.55 -17.83
CA ARG A 747 27.25 50.43 -18.91
C ARG A 747 28.63 50.90 -18.46
N ASP A 748 28.71 52.03 -17.76
CA ASP A 748 29.97 52.63 -17.34
C ASP A 748 30.69 51.72 -16.32
N LEU A 749 29.96 51.13 -15.36
CA LEU A 749 30.48 50.12 -14.42
C LEU A 749 30.97 48.86 -15.14
N LEU A 750 30.18 48.33 -16.09
CA LEU A 750 30.56 47.17 -16.90
C LEU A 750 31.82 47.45 -17.72
N THR A 751 31.98 48.68 -18.22
CA THR A 751 33.19 49.12 -18.95
C THR A 751 34.39 49.21 -18.02
N GLU A 752 34.21 49.72 -16.79
CA GLU A 752 35.26 49.78 -15.77
C GLU A 752 35.78 48.39 -15.40
N TRP A 753 34.87 47.42 -15.23
CA TRP A 753 35.21 46.01 -15.01
C TRP A 753 35.68 45.29 -16.29
N GLN A 754 35.78 46.02 -17.39
CA GLN A 754 36.26 45.55 -18.68
C GLN A 754 35.40 44.41 -19.25
N CYS A 755 34.10 44.37 -19.01
CA CYS A 755 33.20 43.42 -19.68
C CYS A 755 33.34 43.55 -21.22
N ASP A 756 33.25 42.45 -21.96
CA ASP A 756 33.54 42.46 -23.40
C ASP A 756 32.35 42.97 -24.23
N GLU A 757 31.15 42.45 -23.92
CA GLU A 757 29.91 42.77 -24.62
C GLU A 757 28.75 43.04 -23.65
N MET A 758 27.75 43.78 -24.11
CA MET A 758 26.50 44.01 -23.37
C MET A 758 25.28 43.87 -24.27
N GLN A 759 24.16 43.51 -23.65
CA GLN A 759 22.84 43.44 -24.25
C GLN A 759 21.79 44.00 -23.29
N GLY A 760 20.83 44.76 -23.80
CA GLY A 760 19.75 45.30 -22.97
C GLY A 760 18.99 46.47 -23.59
N PHE A 761 17.98 46.96 -22.86
CA PHE A 761 17.07 48.00 -23.35
C PHE A 761 17.69 49.39 -23.42
N LEU A 762 18.85 49.60 -22.79
CA LEU A 762 19.64 50.81 -22.97
C LEU A 762 19.92 51.09 -24.46
N PHE A 763 20.13 50.03 -25.25
CA PHE A 763 20.38 50.16 -26.68
C PHE A 763 19.12 49.88 -27.51
N SER A 764 18.60 48.67 -27.45
CA SER A 764 17.40 48.29 -28.21
C SER A 764 16.72 47.07 -27.59
N PRO A 765 15.39 47.05 -27.52
CA PRO A 765 14.67 45.79 -27.33
C PRO A 765 14.87 44.87 -28.55
N ALA A 766 14.34 43.66 -28.47
CA ALA A 766 14.27 42.74 -29.60
C ALA A 766 13.40 43.35 -30.72
N VAL A 767 13.92 43.38 -31.95
CA VAL A 767 13.27 44.01 -33.11
C VAL A 767 13.09 43.03 -34.26
N ARG A 768 12.28 43.37 -35.27
CA ARG A 768 12.14 42.50 -36.45
C ARG A 768 13.41 42.52 -37.32
N ALA A 769 13.56 41.51 -38.18
CA ALA A 769 14.75 41.36 -39.03
C ALA A 769 15.13 42.62 -39.84
N HIS A 770 14.15 43.29 -40.44
CA HIS A 770 14.38 44.51 -41.23
C HIS A 770 14.85 45.70 -40.38
N GLU A 771 14.42 45.79 -39.13
CA GLU A 771 14.87 46.81 -38.17
C GLU A 771 16.27 46.48 -37.65
N ALA A 772 16.57 45.20 -37.43
CA ALA A 772 17.91 44.74 -37.06
C ALA A 772 18.94 45.08 -38.15
N GLU A 773 18.59 44.93 -39.44
CA GLU A 773 19.43 45.37 -40.56
C GLU A 773 19.68 46.87 -40.54
N ALA A 774 18.67 47.67 -40.21
CA ALA A 774 18.81 49.11 -40.08
C ALA A 774 19.75 49.49 -38.92
N LEU A 775 19.63 48.81 -37.77
CA LEU A 775 20.51 49.00 -36.61
C LEU A 775 21.96 48.63 -36.96
N TRP A 776 22.19 47.52 -37.66
CA TRP A 776 23.52 47.10 -38.11
C TRP A 776 24.19 48.15 -39.00
N ARG A 777 23.47 48.68 -39.99
CA ARG A 777 24.00 49.70 -40.92
C ARG A 777 24.34 51.03 -40.26
N GLN A 778 23.59 51.42 -39.22
CA GLN A 778 23.81 52.68 -38.53
C GLN A 778 25.06 52.65 -37.64
N GLY A 779 25.49 51.46 -37.19
CA GLY A 779 26.73 51.26 -36.42
C GLY A 779 26.78 51.91 -35.03
N ARG A 780 25.87 52.85 -34.73
CA ARG A 780 25.63 53.58 -33.46
C ARG A 780 24.16 54.04 -33.42
N PRO A 781 23.57 54.26 -32.23
CA PRO A 781 22.11 54.36 -32.08
C PRO A 781 21.50 55.59 -32.74
N ALA A 782 20.29 55.43 -33.29
CA ALA A 782 19.35 56.53 -33.44
C ALA A 782 18.89 56.97 -32.04
N ARG A 783 19.23 58.20 -31.63
CA ARG A 783 18.73 58.83 -30.41
C ARG A 783 17.19 58.76 -30.38
N LYS A 784 16.61 57.94 -29.49
CA LYS A 784 15.17 58.06 -29.20
C LYS A 784 14.94 59.27 -28.27
N PRO A 785 13.91 60.10 -28.53
CA PRO A 785 13.49 61.15 -27.61
C PRO A 785 12.90 60.51 -26.36
N GLY A 786 13.17 61.10 -25.19
CA GLY A 786 12.70 60.61 -23.90
C GLY A 786 11.17 60.44 -23.82
N PRO A 787 10.67 59.63 -22.88
CA PRO A 787 9.25 59.37 -22.72
C PRO A 787 8.49 60.67 -22.42
N PRO A 788 7.27 60.87 -22.97
CA PRO A 788 6.42 61.96 -22.53
C PRO A 788 6.05 61.72 -21.06
N GLY A 789 6.18 62.76 -20.24
CA GLY A 789 5.94 62.67 -18.81
C GLY A 789 4.50 62.32 -18.44
N SER A 790 4.40 61.77 -17.22
CA SER A 790 3.24 61.38 -16.39
C SER A 790 2.41 60.18 -16.83
#